data_AF-A0A1A8I918-F1
#
_entry.id   AF-A0A1A8I918-F1
#
_cell.length_a   1.000
_cell.length_b   1.000
_cell.length_c   1.000
_cell.angle_alpha   90.00
_cell.angle_beta   90.00
_cell.angle_gamma   90.00
#
_symmetry.space_group_name_H-M   'P 1'
#
loop_
_entity.id
_entity.type
_entity.pdbx_description
1 polymer ?
#
loop_
_entity_poly.entity_id
_entity_poly.type
_entity_poly.pdbx_seq_one_letter_code
_entity_poly.pdbx_strand_id
1 'polypeptide(L)'
;LLIHFYCQEIKPLEFPKGSRTAEDLCLKAAKRCGVSPLCSNLFCLYDEANGTWYAPSHEFQITEESCINLHFRMRFYFRNWHGTTEGESQVWRHCINKLRGQSQQRTPEGIPLLDCGSLEYLFAQGQHDFQAGVVPLRTSQSETEQHEIENECLGMAVLAITHHAMVVDMPLTTASREFSYKRFIPESLNANIRQRNILTRIRINNVFKKFLSEFNSRTVKDSNIKLYDLKIKYLATLEGLTSSLGSELFEPVTLSVIQEEDFCNGGYYGYNNQSQNQNTETNKDMQVLVTGTTGISWRKKPLAVSGNSNEKVKAKKVKQAGKQKIDRNKEANEGWLVFCDFHEIMHTVIKEATVTIQRQDNKKMILKMNSRAEALSFAALVDGYFRLTVDAHHYLCKEVAPQRVVYNIENGCHGPISTEYSVQKLRQEGNEEGTYILRWNCTDYDYIIITVVCREIDFTESRPQYKNFQIEVMDKGYRLYGTETSRPTLKELLEHLEGQCLRTDNLEFQLQRCCPPQPREVSNLLVVTKDRPLFQKPSLESQVVFHRILKEDIEQEEHLGRGTKTNIYSGTLKVKNEEEEDAGYTSFQEIKVVLKVLGSGHRDISLAFFETASNMHKISHKHIVLLYGVCVRHQE
;
A
#
# COMPACT_ATOMS: atom_id res chain seq x y z
N LEU A 1 2.91 -9.35 27.06
CA LEU A 1 3.22 -8.36 25.98
C LEU A 1 2.34 -7.13 26.18
N LEU A 2 2.90 -5.94 26.05
CA LEU A 2 2.19 -4.66 26.19
C LEU A 2 2.19 -3.89 24.85
N ILE A 3 1.02 -3.36 24.48
CA ILE A 3 0.86 -2.42 23.37
C ILE A 3 0.55 -1.04 23.95
N HIS A 4 1.45 -0.10 23.73
CA HIS A 4 1.34 1.30 24.10
C HIS A 4 0.72 2.14 22.99
N PHE A 5 0.14 3.27 23.37
CA PHE A 5 -0.56 4.19 22.49
C PHE A 5 -0.04 5.61 22.67
N TYR A 6 -0.05 6.41 21.58
CA TYR A 6 0.36 7.81 21.65
C TYR A 6 -0.72 8.72 22.27
N CYS A 7 -1.99 8.31 22.24
CA CYS A 7 -3.08 9.01 22.92
C CYS A 7 -3.00 8.75 24.43
N GLN A 8 -2.68 9.78 25.22
CA GLN A 8 -2.45 9.67 26.68
C GLN A 8 -3.65 9.13 27.47
N GLU A 9 -4.86 9.28 26.95
CA GLU A 9 -6.10 8.81 27.59
C GLU A 9 -6.30 7.30 27.43
N ILE A 10 -5.63 6.68 26.45
CA ILE A 10 -5.79 5.26 26.15
C ILE A 10 -4.78 4.45 26.95
N LYS A 11 -5.29 3.64 27.88
CA LYS A 11 -4.46 2.70 28.64
C LYS A 11 -3.86 1.63 27.72
N PRO A 12 -2.59 1.23 27.94
CA PRO A 12 -1.95 0.14 27.21
C PRO A 12 -2.78 -1.16 27.23
N LEU A 13 -2.69 -1.94 26.16
CA LEU A 13 -3.29 -3.27 26.11
C LEU A 13 -2.28 -4.32 26.58
N GLU A 14 -2.73 -5.17 27.50
CA GLU A 14 -1.94 -6.29 28.01
C GLU A 14 -2.42 -7.61 27.41
N PHE A 15 -1.46 -8.41 26.96
CA PHE A 15 -1.69 -9.72 26.39
C PHE A 15 -0.99 -10.79 27.22
N PRO A 16 -1.76 -11.76 27.77
CA PRO A 16 -1.22 -12.85 28.56
C PRO A 16 -0.48 -13.87 27.67
N LYS A 17 0.05 -14.92 28.31
CA LYS A 17 0.77 -16.00 27.63
C LYS A 17 -0.03 -16.63 26.50
N GLY A 18 0.69 -17.01 25.44
CA GLY A 18 0.14 -17.64 24.25
C GLY A 18 0.74 -17.09 22.97
N SER A 19 0.36 -17.71 21.85
CA SER A 19 0.73 -17.25 20.52
C SER A 19 -0.28 -16.21 20.01
N ARG A 20 0.24 -15.12 19.44
CA ARG A 20 -0.54 -14.04 18.80
C ARG A 20 0.19 -13.50 17.59
N THR A 21 -0.55 -13.19 16.53
CA THR A 21 0.03 -12.55 15.35
C THR A 21 0.06 -11.03 15.53
N ALA A 22 0.99 -10.36 14.85
CA ALA A 22 1.04 -8.91 14.82
C ALA A 22 -0.26 -8.30 14.25
N GLU A 23 -0.88 -8.94 13.26
CA GLU A 23 -2.18 -8.52 12.71
C GLU A 23 -3.30 -8.56 13.77
N ASP A 24 -3.43 -9.63 14.56
CA ASP A 24 -4.45 -9.75 15.61
C ASP A 24 -4.29 -8.67 16.68
N LEU A 25 -3.04 -8.43 17.08
CA LEU A 25 -2.68 -7.41 18.05
C LEU A 25 -2.98 -6.00 17.51
N CYS A 26 -2.62 -5.72 16.26
CA CYS A 26 -2.97 -4.48 15.55
C CYS A 26 -4.48 -4.27 15.47
N LEU A 27 -5.26 -5.32 15.19
CA LEU A 27 -6.72 -5.22 15.06
C LEU A 27 -7.37 -4.84 16.41
N LYS A 28 -6.90 -5.43 17.51
CA LYS A 28 -7.37 -5.06 18.86
C LYS A 28 -6.96 -3.65 19.26
N ALA A 29 -5.75 -3.23 18.89
CA ALA A 29 -5.27 -1.86 19.08
C ALA A 29 -6.10 -0.85 18.26
N ALA A 30 -6.36 -1.14 16.99
CA ALA A 30 -7.17 -0.30 16.10
C ALA A 30 -8.61 -0.12 16.63
N LYS A 31 -9.26 -1.20 17.08
CA LYS A 31 -10.57 -1.15 17.76
C LYS A 31 -10.53 -0.23 18.98
N ARG A 32 -9.51 -0.36 19.83
CA ARG A 32 -9.36 0.47 21.04
C ARG A 32 -9.19 1.96 20.72
N CYS A 33 -8.57 2.28 19.59
CA CYS A 33 -8.33 3.66 19.13
C CYS A 33 -9.44 4.23 18.25
N GLY A 34 -10.53 3.50 18.00
CA GLY A 34 -11.60 3.95 17.11
C GLY A 34 -11.19 4.08 15.64
N VAL A 35 -10.13 3.38 15.22
CA VAL A 35 -9.69 3.31 13.83
C VAL A 35 -10.60 2.35 13.07
N SER A 36 -11.21 2.78 11.97
CA SER A 36 -12.11 1.93 11.16
C SER A 36 -11.37 0.80 10.44
N PRO A 37 -12.08 -0.28 10.06
CA PRO A 37 -11.52 -1.32 9.19
C PRO A 37 -10.85 -0.78 7.92
N LEU A 38 -11.38 0.30 7.33
CA LEU A 38 -10.83 0.94 6.13
C LEU A 38 -9.45 1.57 6.35
N CYS A 39 -9.18 2.10 7.55
CA CYS A 39 -7.91 2.74 7.89
C CYS A 39 -6.95 1.80 8.65
N SER A 40 -7.41 0.63 9.10
CA SER A 40 -6.61 -0.33 9.88
C SER A 40 -5.28 -0.71 9.24
N ASN A 41 -5.26 -0.87 7.91
CA ASN A 41 -4.07 -1.25 7.16
C ASN A 41 -3.04 -0.11 6.99
N LEU A 42 -3.31 1.08 7.53
CA LEU A 42 -2.32 2.16 7.65
C LEU A 42 -1.42 1.98 8.89
N PHE A 43 -1.79 1.11 9.81
CA PHE A 43 -1.14 0.93 11.11
C PHE A 43 -0.38 -0.40 11.23
N CYS A 44 0.67 -0.40 12.04
CA CYS A 44 1.52 -1.55 12.35
C CYS A 44 1.99 -1.50 13.81
N LEU A 45 2.71 -2.54 14.25
CA LEU A 45 3.39 -2.56 15.54
C LEU A 45 4.86 -2.18 15.38
N TYR A 46 5.31 -1.26 16.20
CA TYR A 46 6.68 -0.75 16.22
C TYR A 46 7.34 -1.03 17.58
N ASP A 47 8.57 -1.52 17.54
CA ASP A 47 9.42 -1.63 18.72
C ASP A 47 10.40 -0.46 18.73
N GLU A 48 10.15 0.49 19.62
CA GLU A 48 10.95 1.71 19.77
C GLU A 48 12.37 1.41 20.30
N ALA A 49 12.56 0.33 21.07
CA ALA A 49 13.87 -0.02 21.62
C ALA A 49 14.82 -0.54 20.52
N ASN A 50 14.29 -1.33 19.59
CA ASN A 50 15.05 -1.92 18.48
C ASN A 50 14.90 -1.15 17.15
N GLY A 51 14.08 -0.10 17.10
CA GLY A 51 13.82 0.67 15.89
C GLY A 51 13.24 -0.17 14.74
N THR A 52 12.45 -1.20 15.05
CA THR A 52 12.03 -2.22 14.08
C THR A 52 10.50 -2.36 14.05
N TRP A 53 9.94 -2.46 12.85
CA TRP A 53 8.53 -2.77 12.63
C TRP A 53 8.30 -4.26 12.44
N TYR A 54 7.16 -4.75 12.93
CA TYR A 54 6.77 -6.14 12.73
C TYR A 54 5.88 -6.31 11.50
N ALA A 55 6.18 -7.32 10.70
CA ALA A 55 5.30 -7.78 9.63
C ALA A 55 3.97 -8.29 10.24
N PRO A 56 2.83 -8.14 9.54
CA PRO A 56 1.53 -8.55 10.07
C PRO A 56 1.43 -10.07 10.31
N SER A 57 2.20 -10.86 9.56
CA SER A 57 2.34 -12.32 9.75
C SER A 57 3.21 -12.73 10.95
N HIS A 58 3.92 -11.79 11.59
CA HIS A 58 4.84 -12.13 12.67
C HIS A 58 4.09 -12.72 13.86
N GLU A 59 4.57 -13.85 14.37
CA GLU A 59 3.97 -14.58 15.47
C GLU A 59 4.79 -14.36 16.76
N PHE A 60 4.17 -13.69 17.74
CA PHE A 60 4.75 -13.49 19.05
C PHE A 60 4.48 -14.71 19.94
N GLN A 61 5.55 -15.32 20.45
CA GLN A 61 5.45 -16.36 21.47
C GLN A 61 5.59 -15.72 22.85
N ILE A 62 4.46 -15.44 23.51
CA ILE A 62 4.43 -14.74 24.80
C ILE A 62 4.59 -15.75 25.93
N THR A 63 5.71 -15.68 26.64
CA THR A 63 6.00 -16.46 27.86
C THR A 63 5.73 -15.64 29.12
N GLU A 64 5.74 -16.27 30.30
CA GLU A 64 5.56 -15.58 31.60
C GLU A 64 6.70 -14.58 31.91
N GLU A 65 7.87 -14.78 31.31
CA GLU A 65 9.05 -13.91 31.45
C GLU A 65 9.16 -12.86 30.32
N SER A 66 8.26 -12.89 29.33
CA SER A 66 8.35 -12.03 28.14
C SER A 66 8.00 -10.57 28.43
N CYS A 67 9.00 -9.69 28.44
CA CYS A 67 8.83 -8.24 28.52
C CYS A 67 8.86 -7.58 27.12
N ILE A 68 7.84 -7.84 26.31
CA ILE A 68 7.70 -7.26 24.97
C ILE A 68 6.85 -5.99 25.06
N ASN A 69 7.42 -4.85 24.68
CA ASN A 69 6.76 -3.54 24.63
C ASN A 69 6.71 -3.03 23.20
N LEU A 70 5.51 -2.85 22.66
CA LEU A 70 5.28 -2.40 21.29
C LEU A 70 4.43 -1.12 21.31
N HIS A 71 4.53 -0.34 20.25
CA HIS A 71 3.68 0.81 20.00
C HIS A 71 2.78 0.53 18.79
N PHE A 72 1.48 0.76 18.96
CA PHE A 72 0.58 0.83 17.82
C PHE A 72 0.87 2.14 17.08
N ARG A 73 1.20 2.08 15.79
CA ARG A 73 1.74 3.26 15.09
C ARG A 73 1.30 3.28 13.63
N MET A 74 0.93 4.45 13.12
CA MET A 74 0.69 4.64 11.69
C MET A 74 2.03 4.53 10.95
N ARG A 75 2.10 3.59 10.02
CA ARG A 75 3.30 3.27 9.23
C ARG A 75 3.18 3.77 7.80
N PHE A 76 2.04 3.51 7.17
CA PHE A 76 1.82 3.85 5.77
C PHE A 76 1.29 5.27 5.66
N TYR A 77 2.11 6.16 5.14
CA TYR A 77 1.86 7.60 5.10
C TYR A 77 1.97 8.12 3.67
N PHE A 78 1.05 9.01 3.30
CA PHE A 78 1.08 9.70 2.01
C PHE A 78 1.18 11.19 2.25
N ARG A 79 2.33 11.80 1.93
CA ARG A 79 2.52 13.25 2.10
C ARG A 79 1.46 14.05 1.36
N ASN A 80 1.07 15.19 1.93
CA ASN A 80 0.02 16.07 1.43
C ASN A 80 -1.36 15.39 1.29
N TRP A 81 -1.67 14.37 2.11
CA TRP A 81 -3.03 13.80 2.22
C TRP A 81 -4.07 14.84 2.66
N HIS A 82 -3.65 15.87 3.40
CA HIS A 82 -4.50 16.98 3.83
C HIS A 82 -4.76 18.02 2.72
N GLY A 83 -3.99 18.01 1.64
CA GLY A 83 -4.21 18.87 0.45
C GLY A 83 -4.00 20.36 0.67
N THR A 84 -3.23 20.76 1.70
CA THR A 84 -2.98 22.18 1.99
C THR A 84 -1.63 22.68 1.47
N THR A 85 -0.79 21.78 0.93
CA THR A 85 0.51 22.14 0.37
C THR A 85 0.34 22.50 -1.12
N GLU A 86 0.55 23.77 -1.45
CA GLU A 86 0.49 24.26 -2.83
C GLU A 86 1.61 23.63 -3.69
N GLY A 87 1.28 23.27 -4.94
CA GLY A 87 2.25 22.69 -5.88
C GLY A 87 2.45 21.17 -5.75
N GLU A 88 1.92 20.55 -4.69
CA GLU A 88 1.91 19.09 -4.54
C GLU A 88 0.54 18.51 -4.84
N SER A 89 0.50 17.33 -5.45
CA SER A 89 -0.76 16.63 -5.71
C SER A 89 -1.36 16.13 -4.40
N GLN A 90 -2.62 16.46 -4.16
CA GLN A 90 -3.36 15.95 -3.02
C GLN A 90 -3.63 14.45 -3.19
N VAL A 91 -3.74 13.76 -2.06
CA VAL A 91 -3.95 12.31 -1.98
C VAL A 91 -5.34 12.01 -1.42
N TRP A 92 -6.05 11.09 -2.07
CA TRP A 92 -7.41 10.65 -1.67
C TRP A 92 -7.61 9.17 -1.98
N ARG A 93 -8.65 8.56 -1.41
CA ARG A 93 -9.11 7.22 -1.80
C ARG A 93 -9.96 7.30 -3.07
N HIS A 94 -9.97 6.23 -3.87
CA HIS A 94 -10.76 6.18 -5.09
C HIS A 94 -12.28 6.30 -4.82
N CYS A 95 -13.00 7.04 -5.68
CA CYS A 95 -14.44 7.23 -5.61
C CYS A 95 -15.08 7.11 -7.00
N ILE A 96 -16.27 6.49 -7.09
CA ILE A 96 -16.96 6.16 -8.35
C ILE A 96 -17.44 7.41 -9.11
N ASN A 97 -17.74 8.51 -8.42
CA ASN A 97 -18.34 9.71 -9.03
C ASN A 97 -17.44 10.43 -10.07
N LYS A 98 -16.14 10.13 -10.12
CA LYS A 98 -15.21 10.74 -11.09
C LYS A 98 -15.32 10.20 -12.53
N LEU A 99 -16.14 9.18 -12.80
CA LEU A 99 -16.32 8.60 -14.15
C LEU A 99 -17.48 9.20 -14.98
N ARG A 100 -18.35 10.02 -14.39
CA ARG A 100 -19.36 10.79 -15.13
C ARG A 100 -18.90 12.23 -15.24
N GLY A 101 -18.24 12.58 -16.34
CA GLY A 101 -17.63 13.89 -16.57
C GLY A 101 -18.62 15.08 -16.61
N GLN A 102 -19.21 15.44 -15.48
CA GLN A 102 -20.03 16.65 -15.30
C GLN A 102 -19.97 17.16 -13.85
N SER A 103 -18.89 17.86 -13.50
CA SER A 103 -18.96 18.86 -12.43
C SER A 103 -17.92 19.95 -12.68
N GLN A 104 -18.37 21.16 -13.03
CA GLN A 104 -17.55 22.36 -13.21
C GLN A 104 -17.06 22.98 -11.88
N GLN A 105 -17.04 22.23 -10.77
CA GLN A 105 -16.60 22.74 -9.47
C GLN A 105 -15.15 22.31 -9.16
N ARG A 106 -14.30 23.30 -8.90
CA ARG A 106 -12.86 23.18 -8.59
C ARG A 106 -12.59 22.71 -7.16
N THR A 107 -13.29 21.67 -6.70
CA THR A 107 -13.01 21.02 -5.41
C THR A 107 -12.83 19.53 -5.65
N PRO A 108 -11.68 18.93 -5.29
CA PRO A 108 -11.43 17.53 -5.58
C PRO A 108 -12.32 16.61 -4.73
N GLU A 109 -13.37 16.05 -5.32
CA GLU A 109 -14.29 15.08 -4.70
C GLU A 109 -13.66 13.68 -4.61
N GLY A 110 -12.71 13.49 -3.68
CA GLY A 110 -12.20 12.17 -3.28
C GLY A 110 -12.67 11.79 -1.88
N ILE A 111 -12.73 10.50 -1.56
CA ILE A 111 -12.96 10.08 -0.16
C ILE A 111 -11.67 10.41 0.62
N PRO A 112 -11.76 11.10 1.78
CA PRO A 112 -10.60 11.39 2.61
C PRO A 112 -9.81 10.12 2.95
N LEU A 113 -8.49 10.22 3.01
CA LEU A 113 -7.62 9.07 3.31
C LEU A 113 -7.86 8.53 4.74
N LEU A 114 -8.03 9.45 5.70
CA LEU A 114 -8.12 9.19 7.13
C LEU A 114 -9.54 9.43 7.64
N ASP A 115 -9.99 8.56 8.54
CA ASP A 115 -11.18 8.79 9.37
C ASP A 115 -10.83 9.61 10.63
N CYS A 116 -11.85 9.93 11.43
CA CYS A 116 -11.70 10.74 12.64
C CYS A 116 -10.73 10.10 13.65
N GLY A 117 -10.87 8.80 13.92
CA GLY A 117 -10.02 8.07 14.87
C GLY A 117 -8.56 8.01 14.42
N SER A 118 -8.32 7.79 13.12
CA SER A 118 -6.98 7.78 12.54
C SER A 118 -6.32 9.16 12.57
N LEU A 119 -7.09 10.23 12.34
CA LEU A 119 -6.59 11.60 12.44
C LEU A 119 -6.21 11.97 13.88
N GLU A 120 -7.05 11.63 14.86
CA GLU A 120 -6.75 11.82 16.28
C GLU A 120 -5.45 11.11 16.65
N TYR A 121 -5.33 9.84 16.24
CA TYR A 121 -4.16 9.04 16.53
C TYR A 121 -2.89 9.58 15.88
N LEU A 122 -2.96 9.95 14.59
CA LEU A 122 -1.84 10.54 13.86
C LEU A 122 -1.41 11.87 14.46
N PHE A 123 -2.36 12.69 14.93
CA PHE A 123 -2.04 13.94 15.61
C PHE A 123 -1.27 13.70 16.91
N ALA A 124 -1.72 12.78 17.76
CA ALA A 124 -1.01 12.41 18.99
C ALA A 124 0.38 11.81 18.70
N GLN A 125 0.47 10.92 17.71
CA GLN A 125 1.74 10.35 17.23
C GLN A 125 2.69 11.45 16.73
N GLY A 126 2.21 12.37 15.90
CA GLY A 126 3.00 13.48 15.37
C GLY A 126 3.50 14.43 16.46
N GLN A 127 2.69 14.69 17.49
CA GLN A 127 3.13 15.47 18.66
C GLN A 127 4.26 14.77 19.42
N HIS A 128 4.13 13.46 19.64
CA HIS A 128 5.17 12.66 20.29
C HIS A 128 6.46 12.67 19.47
N ASP A 129 6.38 12.37 18.18
CA ASP A 129 7.52 12.33 17.27
C ASP A 129 8.26 13.66 17.19
N PHE A 130 7.51 14.76 17.16
CA PHE A 130 8.05 16.11 17.15
C PHE A 130 8.78 16.45 18.45
N GLN A 131 8.21 16.11 19.60
CA GLN A 131 8.79 16.41 20.91
C GLN A 131 10.03 15.56 21.21
N ALA A 132 9.90 14.24 21.02
CA ALA A 132 10.98 13.27 21.27
C ALA A 132 12.09 13.34 20.21
N GLY A 133 11.85 14.03 19.08
CA GLY A 133 12.84 14.16 18.00
C GLY A 133 13.00 12.88 17.18
N VAL A 134 12.00 12.00 17.16
CA VAL A 134 11.95 10.78 16.31
C VAL A 134 12.05 11.17 14.84
N VAL A 135 11.37 12.26 14.47
CA VAL A 135 11.48 12.85 13.14
C VAL A 135 12.29 14.15 13.26
N PRO A 136 13.52 14.20 12.73
CA PRO A 136 14.37 15.38 12.87
C PRO A 136 13.83 16.57 12.07
N LEU A 137 14.08 17.77 12.61
CA LEU A 137 13.86 19.03 11.91
C LEU A 137 14.73 19.08 10.65
N ARG A 138 14.25 19.77 9.62
CA ARG A 138 15.04 20.02 8.40
C ARG A 138 16.34 20.76 8.73
N THR A 139 17.42 20.40 8.04
CA THR A 139 18.73 21.03 8.24
C THR A 139 18.68 22.46 7.71
N SER A 140 19.14 23.41 8.52
CA SER A 140 19.22 24.81 8.13
C SER A 140 20.49 25.10 7.32
N GLN A 141 20.36 25.94 6.30
CA GLN A 141 21.45 26.41 5.45
C GLN A 141 21.90 27.84 5.80
N SER A 142 21.16 28.55 6.66
CA SER A 142 21.45 29.94 7.04
C SER A 142 20.91 30.29 8.43
N GLU A 143 21.52 31.24 9.11
CA GLU A 143 21.01 31.70 10.43
C GLU A 143 19.56 32.21 10.36
N THR A 144 19.17 32.83 9.23
CA THR A 144 17.80 33.28 8.99
C THR A 144 16.81 32.12 8.96
N GLU A 145 17.15 31.03 8.27
CA GLU A 145 16.31 29.85 8.19
C GLU A 145 16.25 29.10 9.53
N GLN A 146 17.37 29.07 10.27
CA GLN A 146 17.40 28.50 11.62
C GLN A 146 16.41 29.25 12.53
N HIS A 147 16.36 30.58 12.45
CA HIS A 147 15.38 31.38 13.18
C HIS A 147 13.93 31.17 12.72
N GLU A 148 13.71 30.93 11.42
CA GLU A 148 12.38 30.57 10.89
C GLU A 148 11.91 29.22 11.45
N ILE A 149 12.76 28.19 11.44
CA ILE A 149 12.47 26.87 12.01
C ILE A 149 12.13 26.97 13.49
N GLU A 150 12.89 27.77 14.26
CA GLU A 150 12.61 27.99 15.68
C GLU A 150 11.25 28.67 15.91
N ASN A 151 10.90 29.66 15.09
CA ASN A 151 9.60 30.33 15.17
C ASN A 151 8.45 29.39 14.78
N GLU A 152 8.63 28.55 13.76
CA GLU A 152 7.65 27.52 13.39
C GLU A 152 7.46 26.51 14.52
N CYS A 153 8.53 26.10 15.22
CA CYS A 153 8.42 25.25 16.41
C CYS A 153 7.59 25.91 17.53
N LEU A 154 7.75 27.22 17.75
CA LEU A 154 6.90 27.95 18.68
C LEU A 154 5.44 28.02 18.20
N GLY A 155 5.22 28.14 16.88
CA GLY A 155 3.89 28.04 16.27
C GLY A 155 3.24 26.68 16.50
N MET A 156 3.99 25.59 16.38
CA MET A 156 3.54 24.23 16.70
C MET A 156 3.12 24.12 18.17
N ALA A 157 3.89 24.72 19.09
CA ALA A 157 3.52 24.78 20.50
C ALA A 157 2.21 25.56 20.74
N VAL A 158 1.98 26.67 20.02
CA VAL A 158 0.71 27.41 20.07
C VAL A 158 -0.45 26.52 19.63
N LEU A 159 -0.34 25.85 18.48
CA LEU A 159 -1.39 24.94 17.97
C LEU A 159 -1.71 23.83 18.97
N ALA A 160 -0.69 23.18 19.55
CA ALA A 160 -0.85 22.10 20.52
C ALA A 160 -1.52 22.58 21.83
N ILE A 161 -1.11 23.74 22.36
CA ILE A 161 -1.68 24.30 23.58
C ILE A 161 -3.12 24.77 23.35
N THR A 162 -3.40 25.45 22.24
CA THR A 162 -4.75 25.86 21.89
C THR A 162 -5.67 24.65 21.72
N HIS A 163 -5.20 23.61 21.03
CA HIS A 163 -5.96 22.36 20.88
C HIS A 163 -6.27 21.75 22.25
N HIS A 164 -5.26 21.59 23.11
CA HIS A 164 -5.47 21.03 24.45
C HIS A 164 -6.44 21.87 25.28
N ALA A 165 -6.29 23.20 25.29
CA ALA A 165 -7.20 24.09 26.00
C ALA A 165 -8.66 23.98 25.52
N MET A 166 -8.87 23.78 24.21
CA MET A 166 -10.20 23.53 23.66
C MET A 166 -10.76 22.15 24.02
N VAL A 167 -9.92 21.12 24.14
CA VAL A 167 -10.35 19.76 24.54
C VAL A 167 -10.81 19.74 26.01
N VAL A 168 -10.12 20.47 26.90
CA VAL A 168 -10.47 20.53 28.33
C VAL A 168 -11.43 21.68 28.69
N ASP A 169 -12.05 22.33 27.69
CA ASP A 169 -12.93 23.49 27.84
C ASP A 169 -12.35 24.64 28.70
N MET A 170 -11.03 24.83 28.63
CA MET A 170 -10.34 25.90 29.34
C MET A 170 -10.52 27.26 28.63
N PRO A 171 -10.74 28.36 29.37
CA PRO A 171 -10.74 29.70 28.80
C PRO A 171 -9.40 30.02 28.10
N LEU A 172 -9.43 30.27 26.79
CA LEU A 172 -8.21 30.51 26.00
C LEU A 172 -7.37 31.72 26.46
N THR A 173 -7.94 32.61 27.27
CA THR A 173 -7.26 33.77 27.87
C THR A 173 -6.29 33.37 29.00
N THR A 174 -6.53 32.26 29.71
CA THR A 174 -5.67 31.77 30.79
C THR A 174 -4.51 30.91 30.30
N ALA A 175 -4.64 30.31 29.12
CA ALA A 175 -3.64 29.40 28.53
C ALA A 175 -2.21 29.99 28.51
N SER A 176 -2.05 31.28 28.23
CA SER A 176 -0.73 31.97 28.19
C SER A 176 -0.03 32.10 29.55
N ARG A 177 -0.78 31.95 30.64
CA ARG A 177 -0.26 31.97 32.02
C ARG A 177 0.06 30.57 32.51
N GLU A 178 -0.75 29.59 32.14
CA GLU A 178 -0.67 28.22 32.64
C GLU A 178 0.34 27.36 31.87
N PHE A 179 0.43 27.52 30.55
CA PHE A 179 1.28 26.67 29.72
C PHE A 179 2.61 27.33 29.35
N SER A 180 3.66 26.51 29.31
CA SER A 180 4.97 26.87 28.75
C SER A 180 5.22 26.10 27.47
N TYR A 181 5.71 26.78 26.43
CA TYR A 181 6.09 26.14 25.16
C TYR A 181 7.13 25.02 25.31
N LYS A 182 7.90 25.00 26.41
CA LYS A 182 9.05 24.11 26.61
C LYS A 182 8.72 22.61 26.57
N ARG A 183 7.46 22.21 26.78
CA ARG A 183 6.98 20.82 26.71
C ARG A 183 6.33 20.48 25.36
N PHE A 184 6.22 21.45 24.45
CA PHE A 184 5.52 21.33 23.17
C PHE A 184 6.44 21.65 21.98
N ILE A 185 7.75 21.69 22.21
CA ILE A 185 8.80 21.85 21.20
C ILE A 185 9.77 20.67 21.30
N PRO A 186 10.61 20.41 20.28
CA PRO A 186 11.58 19.33 20.31
C PRO A 186 12.55 19.46 21.49
N GLU A 187 12.89 18.35 22.13
CA GLU A 187 13.80 18.34 23.28
C GLU A 187 15.17 18.93 22.96
N SER A 188 15.68 18.67 21.74
CA SER A 188 16.92 19.24 21.22
C SER A 188 16.88 20.77 21.15
N LEU A 189 15.78 21.35 20.67
CA LEU A 189 15.58 22.80 20.63
C LEU A 189 15.42 23.38 22.04
N ASN A 190 14.68 22.70 22.92
CA ASN A 190 14.53 23.12 24.32
C ASN A 190 15.90 23.16 25.03
N ALA A 191 16.73 22.13 24.83
CA ALA A 191 18.09 22.09 25.34
C ALA A 191 18.95 23.25 24.80
N ASN A 192 18.88 23.53 23.50
CA ASN A 192 19.58 24.66 22.90
C ASN A 192 19.13 26.00 23.51
N ILE A 193 17.82 26.24 23.65
CA ILE A 193 17.28 27.47 24.24
C ILE A 193 17.73 27.63 25.70
N ARG A 194 17.81 26.54 26.48
CA ARG A 194 18.29 26.56 27.87
C ARG A 194 19.74 27.05 27.98
N GLN A 195 20.58 26.74 26.99
CA GLN A 195 21.99 27.16 26.96
C GLN A 195 22.18 28.63 26.54
N ARG A 196 21.17 29.28 25.93
CA ARG A 196 21.24 30.71 25.55
C ARG A 196 21.18 31.63 26.77
N ASN A 197 21.62 32.88 26.63
CA ASN A 197 21.59 33.86 27.72
C ASN A 197 20.14 34.18 28.22
N ILE A 198 20.04 34.70 29.45
CA ILE A 198 18.76 34.96 30.14
C ILE A 198 17.85 35.88 29.31
N LEU A 199 18.39 36.96 28.73
CA LEU A 199 17.61 37.94 27.97
C LEU A 199 17.00 37.32 26.71
N THR A 200 17.75 36.47 26.00
CA THR A 200 17.26 35.73 24.84
C THR A 200 16.13 34.78 25.24
N ARG A 201 16.25 34.07 26.37
CA ARG A 201 15.19 33.17 26.86
C ARG A 201 13.92 33.93 27.25
N ILE A 202 14.06 35.10 27.90
CA ILE A 202 12.93 35.99 28.21
C ILE A 202 12.26 36.47 26.92
N ARG A 203 13.06 36.90 25.94
CA ARG A 203 12.56 37.34 24.62
C ARG A 203 11.74 36.25 23.94
N ILE A 204 12.26 35.02 23.85
CA ILE A 204 11.55 33.87 23.24
C ILE A 204 10.23 33.60 23.96
N ASN A 205 10.23 33.59 25.29
CA ASN A 205 9.03 33.37 26.08
C ASN A 205 7.97 34.47 25.86
N ASN A 206 8.39 35.73 25.75
CA ASN A 206 7.48 36.84 25.49
C ASN A 206 6.90 36.79 24.07
N VAL A 207 7.71 36.42 23.07
CA VAL A 207 7.25 36.18 21.70
C VAL A 207 6.20 35.08 21.68
N PHE A 208 6.48 33.93 22.30
CA PHE A 208 5.53 32.83 22.43
C PHE A 208 4.21 33.28 23.09
N LYS A 209 4.26 33.95 24.25
CA LYS A 209 3.06 34.41 24.95
C LYS A 209 2.24 35.39 24.11
N LYS A 210 2.90 36.29 23.39
CA LYS A 210 2.24 37.23 22.48
C LYS A 210 1.53 36.47 21.35
N PHE A 211 2.21 35.52 20.70
CA PHE A 211 1.62 34.71 19.63
C PHE A 211 0.45 33.86 20.12
N LEU A 212 0.58 33.19 21.27
CA LEU A 212 -0.50 32.40 21.85
C LEU A 212 -1.73 33.26 22.15
N SER A 213 -1.53 34.42 22.77
CA SER A 213 -2.63 35.35 23.08
C SER A 213 -3.29 35.90 21.81
N GLU A 214 -2.51 36.31 20.82
CA GLU A 214 -3.02 36.84 19.55
C GLU A 214 -3.80 35.79 18.75
N PHE A 215 -3.25 34.58 18.64
CA PHE A 215 -3.90 33.46 17.95
C PHE A 215 -5.24 33.09 18.62
N ASN A 216 -5.26 32.96 19.95
CA ASN A 216 -6.46 32.61 20.71
C ASN A 216 -7.54 33.70 20.71
N SER A 217 -7.14 34.98 20.73
CA SER A 217 -8.08 36.10 20.83
C SER A 217 -8.65 36.55 19.49
N ARG A 218 -7.83 36.51 18.43
CA ARG A 218 -8.20 36.97 17.08
C ARG A 218 -8.47 35.78 16.18
N THR A 219 -7.44 34.98 15.89
CA THR A 219 -7.53 33.95 14.84
C THR A 219 -8.57 32.87 15.15
N VAL A 220 -8.56 32.30 16.35
CA VAL A 220 -9.47 31.21 16.72
C VAL A 220 -10.93 31.70 16.79
N LYS A 221 -11.15 32.86 17.42
CA LYS A 221 -12.50 33.42 17.61
C LYS A 221 -13.07 33.99 16.32
N ASP A 222 -12.30 34.80 15.60
CA ASP A 222 -12.78 35.50 14.41
C ASP A 222 -12.99 34.54 13.23
N SER A 223 -12.17 33.47 13.13
CA SER A 223 -12.25 32.48 12.03
C SER A 223 -12.99 31.19 12.41
N ASN A 224 -13.56 31.11 13.63
CA ASN A 224 -14.27 29.93 14.15
C ASN A 224 -13.50 28.60 13.95
N ILE A 225 -12.22 28.60 14.35
CA ILE A 225 -11.31 27.46 14.17
C ILE A 225 -11.77 26.29 15.03
N LYS A 226 -11.90 25.10 14.43
CA LYS A 226 -12.29 23.86 15.12
C LYS A 226 -11.06 23.01 15.48
N LEU A 227 -11.25 22.03 16.36
CA LEU A 227 -10.21 21.05 16.72
C LEU A 227 -9.62 20.36 15.49
N TYR A 228 -10.48 20.00 14.52
CA TYR A 228 -10.07 19.40 13.26
C TYR A 228 -9.05 20.27 12.50
N ASP A 229 -9.32 21.58 12.38
CA ASP A 229 -8.48 22.52 11.64
C ASP A 229 -7.09 22.67 12.29
N LEU A 230 -7.04 22.66 13.63
CA LEU A 230 -5.78 22.69 14.38
C LEU A 230 -4.93 21.44 14.13
N LYS A 231 -5.55 20.25 14.09
CA LYS A 231 -4.85 18.98 13.79
C LYS A 231 -4.29 18.98 12.38
N ILE A 232 -5.10 19.37 11.39
CA ILE A 232 -4.67 19.48 10.00
C ILE A 232 -3.51 20.46 9.89
N LYS A 233 -3.64 21.67 10.47
CA LYS A 233 -2.60 22.68 10.42
C LYS A 233 -1.30 22.21 11.08
N TYR A 234 -1.39 21.53 12.23
CA TYR A 234 -0.24 20.98 12.93
C TYR A 234 0.49 19.94 12.08
N LEU A 235 -0.23 18.95 11.55
CA LEU A 235 0.37 17.88 10.75
C LEU A 235 0.95 18.39 9.43
N ALA A 236 0.26 19.33 8.76
CA ALA A 236 0.78 19.98 7.56
C ALA A 236 2.05 20.80 7.83
N THR A 237 2.10 21.53 8.96
CA THR A 237 3.32 22.23 9.36
C THR A 237 4.43 21.26 9.75
N LEU A 238 4.11 20.13 10.40
CA LEU A 238 5.08 19.09 10.72
C LEU A 238 5.71 18.47 9.46
N GLU A 239 4.92 18.22 8.41
CA GLU A 239 5.43 17.76 7.11
C GLU A 239 6.45 18.74 6.52
N GLY A 240 6.20 20.06 6.59
CA GLY A 240 7.09 21.08 6.05
C GLY A 240 8.32 21.36 6.93
N LEU A 241 8.21 21.14 8.24
CA LEU A 241 9.27 21.41 9.21
C LEU A 241 10.29 20.26 9.30
N THR A 242 9.91 19.06 8.85
CA THR A 242 10.71 17.83 8.96
C THR A 242 11.10 17.28 7.59
N SER A 243 12.23 16.58 7.51
CA SER A 243 12.75 16.03 6.25
C SER A 243 12.32 14.59 5.96
N SER A 244 11.85 13.86 6.98
CA SER A 244 11.61 12.41 6.91
C SER A 244 10.25 11.96 7.42
N LEU A 245 9.32 12.89 7.71
CA LEU A 245 7.96 12.48 8.09
C LEU A 245 7.31 11.70 6.95
N GLY A 246 6.86 10.49 7.28
CA GLY A 246 6.21 9.59 6.35
C GLY A 246 7.14 8.86 5.39
N SER A 247 8.45 8.82 5.67
CA SER A 247 9.41 8.03 4.92
C SER A 247 10.22 7.10 5.82
N GLU A 248 10.57 5.92 5.31
CA GLU A 248 11.47 4.98 5.98
C GLU A 248 12.77 4.87 5.18
N LEU A 249 13.89 5.06 5.87
CA LEU A 249 15.24 5.00 5.32
C LEU A 249 15.93 3.73 5.82
N PHE A 250 16.46 2.95 4.89
CA PHE A 250 17.20 1.73 5.17
C PHE A 250 18.65 1.87 4.69
N GLU A 251 19.58 1.34 5.48
CA GLU A 251 21.02 1.29 5.15
C GLU A 251 21.45 -0.17 5.00
N PRO A 252 21.17 -0.82 3.85
CA PRO A 252 21.56 -2.20 3.63
C PRO A 252 23.08 -2.34 3.64
N VAL A 253 23.55 -3.49 4.14
CA VAL A 253 24.96 -3.91 4.10
C VAL A 253 25.49 -3.93 2.67
N THR A 254 24.66 -4.39 1.73
CA THR A 254 24.96 -4.37 0.29
C THR A 254 23.70 -4.11 -0.51
N LEU A 255 23.83 -3.34 -1.60
CA LEU A 255 22.79 -3.13 -2.61
C LEU A 255 23.33 -3.51 -4.00
N SER A 256 22.54 -4.25 -4.77
CA SER A 256 22.78 -4.45 -6.20
C SER A 256 21.49 -4.30 -7.00
N VAL A 257 21.54 -3.51 -8.08
CA VAL A 257 20.46 -3.40 -9.06
C VAL A 257 20.93 -4.10 -10.34
N ILE A 258 20.18 -5.09 -10.80
CA ILE A 258 20.54 -5.93 -11.94
C ILE A 258 19.43 -5.80 -12.98
N GLN A 259 19.84 -5.55 -14.23
CA GLN A 259 18.98 -5.71 -15.41
C GLN A 259 19.36 -7.05 -16.04
N GLU A 260 18.43 -7.98 -16.13
CA GLU A 260 18.63 -9.20 -16.90
C GLU A 260 18.55 -8.80 -18.39
N GLU A 261 19.71 -8.58 -19.03
CA GLU A 261 19.77 -8.43 -20.48
C GLU A 261 19.39 -9.76 -21.16
N ASP A 262 18.65 -9.66 -22.27
CA ASP A 262 18.29 -10.78 -23.14
C ASP A 262 19.55 -11.56 -23.55
N PHE A 263 19.81 -12.71 -22.91
CA PHE A 263 20.80 -13.69 -23.38
C PHE A 263 20.26 -14.41 -24.63
N CYS A 264 20.05 -13.66 -25.70
CA CYS A 264 19.66 -14.14 -27.02
C CYS A 264 20.44 -13.38 -28.09
N ASN A 265 21.76 -13.58 -28.13
CA ASN A 265 22.52 -13.48 -29.39
C ASN A 265 23.61 -14.55 -29.37
N GLY A 266 23.26 -15.73 -29.90
CA GLY A 266 24.25 -16.71 -30.33
C GLY A 266 25.02 -16.13 -31.52
N GLY A 267 26.30 -15.84 -31.30
CA GLY A 267 27.23 -15.44 -32.34
C GLY A 267 28.66 -15.76 -31.92
N TYR A 268 29.23 -16.82 -32.50
CA TYR A 268 30.63 -17.18 -32.36
C TYR A 268 31.55 -16.12 -33.01
N TYR A 269 32.64 -15.78 -32.31
CA TYR A 269 33.85 -15.02 -32.69
C TYR A 269 33.80 -13.49 -32.85
N GLY A 270 34.74 -12.80 -32.16
CA GLY A 270 35.36 -11.55 -32.64
C GLY A 270 35.68 -10.50 -31.57
N TYR A 271 36.96 -10.17 -31.40
CA TYR A 271 37.51 -9.17 -30.48
C TYR A 271 37.04 -7.72 -30.73
N ASN A 272 37.00 -6.95 -29.64
CA ASN A 272 36.97 -5.48 -29.51
C ASN A 272 35.76 -4.71 -30.05
N ASN A 273 34.94 -4.19 -29.12
CA ASN A 273 34.66 -2.76 -29.04
C ASN A 273 34.17 -2.37 -27.64
N GLN A 274 34.70 -1.24 -27.16
CA GLN A 274 34.30 -0.60 -25.90
C GLN A 274 32.87 -0.07 -26.01
N SER A 275 31.92 -0.79 -25.44
CA SER A 275 30.66 -0.23 -24.95
C SER A 275 30.67 -0.36 -23.42
N GLN A 276 30.29 0.73 -22.74
CA GLN A 276 30.31 0.84 -21.30
C GLN A 276 29.33 -0.15 -20.65
N ASN A 277 29.85 -1.32 -20.27
CA ASN A 277 29.18 -2.25 -19.36
C ASN A 277 28.97 -1.56 -17.99
N GLN A 278 27.74 -1.18 -17.65
CA GLN A 278 27.35 -0.98 -16.25
C GLN A 278 27.13 -2.34 -15.58
N ASN A 279 28.21 -3.11 -15.45
CA ASN A 279 28.21 -4.38 -14.71
C ASN A 279 28.39 -4.12 -13.21
N THR A 280 27.34 -4.42 -12.45
CA THR A 280 27.39 -5.10 -11.13
C THR A 280 28.49 -4.68 -10.16
N GLU A 281 28.45 -3.44 -9.67
CA GLU A 281 29.11 -3.10 -8.41
C GLU A 281 28.15 -3.36 -7.25
N THR A 282 28.43 -4.40 -6.44
CA THR A 282 27.86 -4.52 -5.09
C THR A 282 28.34 -3.33 -4.28
N ASN A 283 27.47 -2.33 -4.16
CA ASN A 283 27.83 -1.08 -3.53
C ASN A 283 27.61 -1.17 -2.02
N LYS A 284 28.67 -0.86 -1.28
CA LYS A 284 28.61 -0.59 0.17
C LYS A 284 28.23 0.88 0.38
N ASP A 285 27.70 1.20 1.56
CA ASP A 285 27.27 2.56 1.93
C ASP A 285 26.16 3.12 1.03
N MET A 286 25.10 2.33 0.85
CA MET A 286 23.92 2.72 0.11
C MET A 286 22.76 3.03 1.06
N GLN A 287 21.89 3.93 0.63
CA GLN A 287 20.66 4.31 1.32
C GLN A 287 19.48 3.99 0.41
N VAL A 288 18.42 3.41 0.98
CA VAL A 288 17.17 3.11 0.29
C VAL A 288 16.02 3.79 1.02
N LEU A 289 15.25 4.58 0.29
CA LEU A 289 14.12 5.35 0.78
C LEU A 289 12.83 4.78 0.20
N VAL A 290 11.87 4.53 1.06
CA VAL A 290 10.52 4.12 0.66
C VAL A 290 9.53 5.19 1.12
N THR A 291 8.72 5.70 0.19
CA THR A 291 7.62 6.63 0.48
C THR A 291 6.35 6.23 -0.25
N GLY A 292 5.18 6.55 0.32
CA GLY A 292 3.90 6.23 -0.31
C GLY A 292 3.63 6.96 -1.63
N THR A 293 4.31 8.09 -1.90
CA THR A 293 4.05 8.94 -3.07
C THR A 293 5.10 8.81 -4.18
N THR A 294 6.30 8.32 -3.87
CA THR A 294 7.40 8.19 -4.84
C THR A 294 7.89 6.75 -5.05
N GLY A 295 7.36 5.78 -4.32
CA GLY A 295 7.81 4.39 -4.42
C GLY A 295 9.16 4.16 -3.73
N ILE A 296 10.02 3.39 -4.40
CA ILE A 296 11.32 2.96 -3.89
C ILE A 296 12.43 3.73 -4.62
N SER A 297 13.24 4.44 -3.85
CA SER A 297 14.40 5.19 -4.34
C SER A 297 15.67 4.77 -3.61
N TRP A 298 16.83 4.96 -4.21
CA TRP A 298 18.12 4.65 -3.61
C TRP A 298 19.18 5.68 -3.97
N ARG A 299 20.22 5.80 -3.14
CA ARG A 299 21.39 6.65 -3.40
C ARG A 299 22.61 6.16 -2.66
N LYS A 300 23.79 6.64 -3.06
CA LYS A 300 25.01 6.52 -2.24
C LYS A 300 24.90 7.38 -1.00
N LYS A 301 25.26 6.83 0.16
CA LYS A 301 25.24 7.55 1.44
C LYS A 301 26.14 8.79 1.33
N PRO A 302 25.63 10.01 1.60
CA PRO A 302 26.45 11.21 1.61
C PRO A 302 27.54 11.10 2.69
N LEU A 303 28.78 11.46 2.36
CA LEU A 303 29.85 11.56 3.35
C LEU A 303 29.48 12.66 4.36
N ALA A 304 29.45 12.31 5.65
CA ALA A 304 29.22 13.31 6.70
C ALA A 304 30.33 14.37 6.62
N VAL A 305 29.97 15.61 6.32
CA VAL A 305 30.92 16.73 6.34
C VAL A 305 31.31 16.98 7.80
N SER A 306 32.40 16.35 8.23
CA SER A 306 33.16 16.74 9.41
C SER A 306 33.65 18.17 9.16
N GLY A 307 33.10 19.14 9.90
CA GLY A 307 33.59 20.51 9.88
C GLY A 307 35.03 20.58 10.35
N ASN A 308 35.95 20.80 9.42
CA ASN A 308 37.14 21.67 9.56
C ASN A 308 38.09 21.47 8.37
N SER A 309 38.12 22.46 7.47
CA SER A 309 39.38 22.98 6.90
C SER A 309 39.07 24.25 6.11
N ASN A 310 39.57 25.38 6.63
CA ASN A 310 39.64 26.65 5.93
C ASN A 310 40.53 26.51 4.68
N GLU A 311 39.97 26.57 3.48
CA GLU A 311 40.71 27.09 2.32
C GLU A 311 39.84 28.03 1.49
N LYS A 312 40.27 29.30 1.48
CA LYS A 312 39.72 30.38 0.68
C LYS A 312 40.06 30.12 -0.80
N VAL A 313 39.05 29.87 -1.63
CA VAL A 313 39.15 30.09 -3.08
C VAL A 313 38.13 31.15 -3.50
N LYS A 314 38.65 32.28 -3.97
CA LYS A 314 37.89 33.43 -4.48
C LYS A 314 37.20 33.07 -5.80
N ALA A 315 35.87 33.08 -5.83
CA ALA A 315 35.10 33.14 -7.07
C ALA A 315 34.50 34.55 -7.27
N LYS A 316 34.78 35.14 -8.44
CA LYS A 316 34.36 36.47 -8.88
C LYS A 316 32.83 36.57 -8.99
N LYS A 317 32.26 37.63 -8.40
CA LYS A 317 30.87 38.10 -8.60
C LYS A 317 30.62 38.46 -10.06
N VAL A 318 29.58 37.88 -10.65
CA VAL A 318 28.78 38.53 -11.71
C VAL A 318 27.36 38.68 -11.17
N LYS A 319 26.92 39.94 -11.05
CA LYS A 319 25.56 40.31 -10.67
C LYS A 319 24.65 40.15 -11.88
N GLN A 320 23.61 39.32 -11.78
CA GLN A 320 22.36 39.56 -12.49
C GLN A 320 21.19 39.33 -11.54
N ALA A 321 20.42 40.40 -11.36
CA ALA A 321 19.24 40.44 -10.53
C ALA A 321 18.06 39.85 -11.32
N GLY A 322 17.49 38.78 -10.80
CA GLY A 322 16.22 38.21 -11.26
C GLY A 322 15.59 37.45 -10.10
N LYS A 323 14.49 37.98 -9.55
CA LYS A 323 13.67 37.30 -8.54
C LYS A 323 13.03 36.06 -9.20
N GLN A 324 13.62 34.90 -9.03
CA GLN A 324 12.95 33.62 -9.21
C GLN A 324 12.77 32.97 -7.84
N LYS A 325 11.52 32.71 -7.46
CA LYS A 325 11.19 31.83 -6.32
C LYS A 325 11.81 30.47 -6.63
N ILE A 326 12.87 30.12 -5.92
CA ILE A 326 13.46 28.78 -5.96
C ILE A 326 12.46 27.83 -5.31
N ASP A 327 12.08 26.82 -6.07
CA ASP A 327 11.16 25.77 -5.68
C ASP A 327 11.82 24.91 -4.59
N ARG A 328 11.28 24.97 -3.37
CA ARG A 328 11.89 24.41 -2.13
C ARG A 328 12.01 22.88 -2.14
N ASN A 329 11.38 22.21 -3.11
CA ASN A 329 11.40 20.75 -3.29
C ASN A 329 12.60 20.20 -4.09
N LYS A 330 13.51 21.05 -4.60
CA LYS A 330 14.64 20.57 -5.42
C LYS A 330 15.86 20.08 -4.64
N GLU A 331 16.09 20.56 -3.42
CA GLU A 331 17.33 20.26 -2.68
C GLU A 331 17.29 18.94 -1.89
N ALA A 332 16.11 18.50 -1.43
CA ALA A 332 15.95 17.18 -0.79
C ALA A 332 16.15 16.01 -1.77
N ASN A 333 16.11 16.29 -3.08
CA ASN A 333 16.20 15.33 -4.17
C ASN A 333 17.61 15.23 -4.79
N GLU A 334 18.61 15.90 -4.23
CA GLU A 334 20.00 15.75 -4.70
C GLU A 334 20.48 14.31 -4.44
N GLY A 335 20.50 13.51 -5.52
CA GLY A 335 21.14 12.20 -5.58
C GLY A 335 20.21 10.98 -5.44
N TRP A 336 18.91 11.14 -5.21
CA TRP A 336 17.98 10.00 -5.19
C TRP A 336 17.68 9.49 -6.59
N LEU A 337 17.94 8.21 -6.84
CA LEU A 337 17.55 7.50 -8.05
C LEU A 337 16.31 6.66 -7.76
N VAL A 338 15.24 6.89 -8.52
CA VAL A 338 14.02 6.09 -8.40
C VAL A 338 14.29 4.69 -8.99
N PHE A 339 14.04 3.65 -8.21
CA PHE A 339 14.09 2.27 -8.69
C PHE A 339 12.77 1.86 -9.33
N CYS A 340 11.65 2.03 -8.64
CA CYS A 340 10.31 1.79 -9.18
C CYS A 340 9.20 2.36 -8.30
N ASP A 341 8.03 2.55 -8.91
CA ASP A 341 6.76 2.61 -8.18
C ASP A 341 6.28 1.19 -7.81
N PHE A 342 5.39 1.07 -6.82
CA PHE A 342 4.86 -0.20 -6.34
C PHE A 342 4.13 -0.98 -7.42
N HIS A 343 3.49 -0.31 -8.40
CA HIS A 343 2.77 -0.98 -9.48
C HIS A 343 3.65 -1.76 -10.44
N GLU A 344 4.96 -1.48 -10.47
CA GLU A 344 5.92 -2.16 -11.32
C GLU A 344 6.43 -3.46 -10.70
N ILE A 345 6.16 -3.70 -9.40
CA ILE A 345 6.64 -4.85 -8.66
C ILE A 345 5.79 -6.08 -9.01
N MET A 346 6.45 -7.20 -9.29
CA MET A 346 5.83 -8.50 -9.53
C MET A 346 5.75 -9.34 -8.27
N HIS A 347 6.88 -9.51 -7.58
CA HIS A 347 6.95 -10.27 -6.34
C HIS A 347 8.19 -9.87 -5.54
N THR A 348 8.19 -10.20 -4.25
CA THR A 348 9.31 -9.98 -3.34
C THR A 348 9.73 -11.31 -2.69
N VAL A 349 11.02 -11.59 -2.68
CA VAL A 349 11.59 -12.82 -2.09
C VAL A 349 12.46 -12.45 -0.90
N ILE A 350 12.32 -13.18 0.20
CA ILE A 350 13.15 -13.04 1.40
C ILE A 350 13.97 -14.33 1.55
N LYS A 351 15.28 -14.20 1.73
CA LYS A 351 16.17 -15.32 2.06
C LYS A 351 17.08 -14.86 3.19
N GLU A 352 16.87 -15.40 4.39
CA GLU A 352 17.54 -14.95 5.62
C GLU A 352 17.31 -13.44 5.85
N ALA A 353 18.35 -12.62 5.71
CA ALA A 353 18.34 -11.16 5.80
C ALA A 353 18.44 -10.48 4.42
N THR A 354 18.34 -11.22 3.32
CA THR A 354 18.38 -10.68 1.96
C THR A 354 16.96 -10.54 1.42
N VAL A 355 16.64 -9.37 0.86
CA VAL A 355 15.37 -9.09 0.17
C VAL A 355 15.65 -8.89 -1.32
N THR A 356 14.85 -9.50 -2.18
CA THR A 356 14.88 -9.30 -3.63
C THR A 356 13.55 -8.77 -4.11
N ILE A 357 13.54 -7.62 -4.78
CA ILE A 357 12.37 -7.03 -5.41
C ILE A 357 12.48 -7.25 -6.91
N GLN A 358 11.53 -7.99 -7.49
CA GLN A 358 11.46 -8.25 -8.94
C GLN A 358 10.44 -7.31 -9.59
N ARG A 359 10.83 -6.61 -10.65
CA ARG A 359 9.96 -5.77 -11.47
C ARG A 359 9.38 -6.51 -12.67
N GLN A 360 8.36 -5.92 -13.29
CA GLN A 360 7.71 -6.40 -14.52
C GLN A 360 8.66 -6.45 -15.73
N ASP A 361 9.64 -5.54 -15.80
CA ASP A 361 10.65 -5.46 -16.85
C ASP A 361 11.88 -6.35 -16.57
N ASN A 362 11.74 -7.33 -15.68
CA ASN A 362 12.79 -8.23 -15.20
C ASN A 362 13.99 -7.56 -14.52
N LYS A 363 13.95 -6.25 -14.23
CA LYS A 363 14.93 -5.62 -13.35
C LYS A 363 14.71 -6.07 -11.91
N LYS A 364 15.81 -6.28 -11.19
CA LYS A 364 15.76 -6.68 -9.78
C LYS A 364 16.66 -5.82 -8.91
N MET A 365 16.17 -5.52 -7.72
CA MET A 365 16.95 -4.92 -6.63
C MET A 365 17.15 -5.97 -5.55
N ILE A 366 18.40 -6.23 -5.18
CA ILE A 366 18.79 -7.16 -4.12
C ILE A 366 19.43 -6.36 -2.99
N LEU A 367 18.88 -6.50 -1.79
CA LEU A 367 19.31 -5.81 -0.57
C LEU A 367 19.72 -6.83 0.49
N LYS A 368 20.90 -6.68 1.09
CA LYS A 368 21.26 -7.42 2.31
C LYS A 368 21.07 -6.50 3.51
N MET A 369 20.13 -6.83 4.38
CA MET A 369 19.86 -6.08 5.61
C MET A 369 20.76 -6.56 6.75
N ASN A 370 20.81 -5.80 7.85
CA ASN A 370 21.61 -6.14 9.03
C ASN A 370 21.04 -7.35 9.77
N SER A 371 19.72 -7.56 9.69
CA SER A 371 19.04 -8.68 10.32
C SER A 371 17.87 -9.18 9.49
N ARG A 372 17.42 -10.40 9.80
CA ARG A 372 16.17 -10.95 9.23
C ARG A 372 14.95 -10.14 9.65
N ALA A 373 14.93 -9.58 10.87
CA ALA A 373 13.84 -8.73 11.33
C ALA A 373 13.73 -7.44 10.50
N GLU A 374 14.87 -6.83 10.17
CA GLU A 374 14.91 -5.65 9.29
C GLU A 374 14.46 -5.99 7.85
N ALA A 375 14.84 -7.17 7.33
CA ALA A 375 14.38 -7.66 6.03
C ALA A 375 12.86 -7.88 5.98
N LEU A 376 12.27 -8.48 7.03
CA LEU A 376 10.82 -8.66 7.16
C LEU A 376 10.12 -7.30 7.30
N SER A 377 10.68 -6.38 8.07
CA SER A 377 10.18 -5.01 8.22
C SER A 377 10.12 -4.29 6.86
N PHE A 378 11.21 -4.33 6.09
CA PHE A 378 11.30 -3.72 4.76
C PHE A 378 10.30 -4.35 3.77
N ALA A 379 10.25 -5.68 3.70
CA ALA A 379 9.33 -6.38 2.79
C ALA A 379 7.86 -6.09 3.14
N ALA A 380 7.51 -6.03 4.43
CA ALA A 380 6.16 -5.67 4.87
C ALA A 380 5.78 -4.22 4.52
N LEU A 381 6.74 -3.30 4.50
CA LEU A 381 6.53 -1.91 4.07
C LEU A 381 6.18 -1.84 2.57
N VAL A 382 6.96 -2.53 1.73
CA VAL A 382 6.73 -2.57 0.29
C VAL A 382 5.39 -3.24 -0.03
N ASP A 383 5.11 -4.37 0.61
CA ASP A 383 3.86 -5.13 0.46
C ASP A 383 2.63 -4.34 0.92
N GLY A 384 2.71 -3.58 2.01
CA GLY A 384 1.61 -2.74 2.48
C GLY A 384 1.32 -1.54 1.57
N TYR A 385 2.36 -0.84 1.07
CA TYR A 385 2.14 0.21 0.07
C TYR A 385 1.61 -0.35 -1.26
N PHE A 386 2.07 -1.53 -1.68
CA PHE A 386 1.50 -2.22 -2.84
C PHE A 386 0.01 -2.47 -2.67
N ARG A 387 -0.44 -2.96 -1.50
CA ARG A 387 -1.87 -3.12 -1.22
C ARG A 387 -2.66 -1.82 -1.24
N LEU A 388 -2.08 -0.74 -0.73
CA LEU A 388 -2.73 0.57 -0.67
C LEU A 388 -2.81 1.25 -2.03
N THR A 389 -1.97 0.87 -3.00
CA THR A 389 -1.83 1.63 -4.25
C THR A 389 -2.03 0.82 -5.52
N VAL A 390 -1.95 -0.52 -5.48
CA VAL A 390 -1.97 -1.38 -6.66
C VAL A 390 -3.08 -2.40 -6.57
N ASP A 391 -3.08 -3.24 -5.53
CA ASP A 391 -4.04 -4.34 -5.39
C ASP A 391 -4.32 -4.64 -3.91
N ALA A 392 -5.50 -4.24 -3.45
CA ALA A 392 -5.90 -4.37 -2.05
C ALA A 392 -6.09 -5.83 -1.58
N HIS A 393 -6.22 -6.77 -2.52
CA HIS A 393 -6.55 -8.17 -2.25
C HIS A 393 -5.40 -9.12 -2.60
N HIS A 394 -4.20 -8.59 -2.83
CA HIS A 394 -3.00 -9.37 -3.17
C HIS A 394 -1.85 -9.09 -2.19
N TYR A 395 -0.80 -9.94 -2.25
CA TYR A 395 0.42 -9.77 -1.48
C TYR A 395 1.64 -10.15 -2.34
N LEU A 396 2.74 -9.44 -2.15
CA LEU A 396 3.98 -9.63 -2.91
C LEU A 396 4.88 -10.73 -2.36
N CYS A 397 4.75 -11.03 -1.06
CA CYS A 397 5.58 -12.00 -0.35
C CYS A 397 4.80 -12.72 0.75
N LYS A 398 4.74 -14.06 0.67
CA LYS A 398 3.98 -14.89 1.62
C LYS A 398 4.48 -14.76 3.07
N GLU A 399 5.79 -14.59 3.28
CA GLU A 399 6.38 -14.52 4.63
C GLU A 399 5.91 -13.30 5.42
N VAL A 400 5.48 -12.22 4.76
CA VAL A 400 4.99 -10.98 5.38
C VAL A 400 3.51 -10.73 5.14
N ALA A 401 2.81 -11.66 4.48
CA ALA A 401 1.43 -11.50 4.08
C ALA A 401 0.51 -11.47 5.32
N PRO A 402 -0.40 -10.49 5.46
CA PRO A 402 -1.41 -10.49 6.50
C PRO A 402 -2.29 -11.75 6.37
N GLN A 403 -2.55 -12.41 7.49
CA GLN A 403 -3.36 -13.63 7.53
C GLN A 403 -4.76 -13.37 7.02
N ARG A 404 -5.36 -12.21 7.34
CA ARG A 404 -6.69 -11.85 6.84
C ARG A 404 -6.72 -11.71 5.32
N VAL A 405 -5.66 -11.21 4.69
CA VAL A 405 -5.57 -11.13 3.22
C VAL A 405 -5.48 -12.53 2.62
N VAL A 406 -4.66 -13.42 3.19
CA VAL A 406 -4.56 -14.82 2.75
C VAL A 406 -5.92 -15.53 2.87
N TYR A 407 -6.58 -15.40 4.03
CA TYR A 407 -7.90 -15.96 4.29
C TYR A 407 -8.96 -15.45 3.31
N ASN A 408 -8.95 -14.14 3.02
CA ASN A 408 -9.87 -13.51 2.09
C ASN A 408 -9.71 -14.03 0.66
N ILE A 409 -8.48 -14.25 0.20
CA ILE A 409 -8.20 -14.84 -1.12
C ILE A 409 -8.79 -16.26 -1.20
N GLU A 410 -8.58 -17.08 -0.17
CA GLU A 410 -9.08 -18.47 -0.12
C GLU A 410 -10.61 -18.56 -0.12
N ASN A 411 -11.30 -17.56 0.46
CA ASN A 411 -12.76 -17.53 0.59
C ASN A 411 -13.44 -16.58 -0.43
N GLY A 412 -12.70 -15.98 -1.37
CA GLY A 412 -13.26 -15.03 -2.33
C GLY A 412 -13.90 -13.78 -1.69
N CYS A 413 -13.42 -13.39 -0.51
CA CYS A 413 -13.96 -12.26 0.26
C CYS A 413 -13.18 -10.98 -0.03
N HIS A 414 -13.87 -9.88 -0.28
CA HIS A 414 -13.25 -8.57 -0.42
C HIS A 414 -12.89 -7.99 0.96
N GLY A 415 -11.97 -7.04 0.97
CA GLY A 415 -11.77 -6.13 2.10
C GLY A 415 -12.99 -5.23 2.35
N PRO A 416 -12.83 -4.16 3.15
CA PRO A 416 -13.90 -3.22 3.48
C PRO A 416 -14.26 -2.28 2.31
N ILE A 417 -14.70 -2.87 1.20
CA ILE A 417 -15.19 -2.12 0.03
C ILE A 417 -16.58 -1.55 0.33
N SER A 418 -16.85 -0.36 -0.20
CA SER A 418 -18.15 0.29 -0.01
C SER A 418 -19.27 -0.45 -0.74
N THR A 419 -20.51 -0.19 -0.30
CA THR A 419 -21.70 -0.79 -0.93
C THR A 419 -21.78 -0.40 -2.42
N GLU A 420 -21.35 0.81 -2.78
CA GLU A 420 -21.37 1.30 -4.15
C GLU A 420 -20.45 0.50 -5.07
N TYR A 421 -19.23 0.15 -4.63
CA TYR A 421 -18.33 -0.73 -5.42
C TYR A 421 -18.88 -2.14 -5.54
N SER A 422 -19.50 -2.65 -4.48
CA SER A 422 -20.14 -3.97 -4.49
C SER A 422 -21.26 -4.02 -5.54
N VAL A 423 -22.13 -3.02 -5.53
CA VAL A 423 -23.20 -2.85 -6.52
C VAL A 423 -22.64 -2.67 -7.94
N GLN A 424 -21.59 -1.87 -8.11
CA GLN A 424 -20.95 -1.68 -9.42
C GLN A 424 -20.41 -3.00 -9.98
N LYS A 425 -19.77 -3.82 -9.15
CA LYS A 425 -19.24 -5.11 -9.57
C LYS A 425 -20.36 -6.09 -9.94
N LEU A 426 -21.42 -6.19 -9.14
CA LEU A 426 -22.58 -7.01 -9.50
C LEU A 426 -23.23 -6.59 -10.84
N ARG A 427 -23.22 -5.29 -11.15
CA ARG A 427 -23.66 -4.78 -12.47
C ARG A 427 -22.75 -5.21 -13.61
N GLN A 428 -21.44 -5.19 -13.40
CA GLN A 428 -20.46 -5.63 -14.40
C GLN A 428 -20.55 -7.14 -14.65
N GLU A 429 -20.95 -7.91 -13.64
CA GLU A 429 -21.14 -9.36 -13.66
C GLU A 429 -22.53 -9.78 -14.17
N GLY A 430 -23.35 -8.84 -14.67
CA GLY A 430 -24.59 -9.11 -15.40
C GLY A 430 -25.89 -8.99 -14.61
N ASN A 431 -25.86 -8.68 -13.30
CA ASN A 431 -27.06 -8.62 -12.43
C ASN A 431 -27.95 -9.88 -12.52
N GLU A 432 -27.34 -11.05 -12.57
CA GLU A 432 -28.05 -12.32 -12.44
C GLU A 432 -28.55 -12.48 -11.00
N GLU A 433 -29.81 -12.90 -10.85
CA GLU A 433 -30.42 -13.10 -9.54
C GLU A 433 -29.64 -14.13 -8.72
N GLY A 434 -29.47 -13.87 -7.43
CA GLY A 434 -28.67 -14.75 -6.56
C GLY A 434 -27.16 -14.62 -6.72
N THR A 435 -26.68 -13.79 -7.66
CA THR A 435 -25.26 -13.41 -7.72
C THR A 435 -24.93 -12.49 -6.55
N TYR A 436 -23.82 -12.75 -5.85
CA TYR A 436 -23.47 -12.02 -4.64
C TYR A 436 -21.97 -11.74 -4.50
N ILE A 437 -21.65 -10.80 -3.61
CA ILE A 437 -20.30 -10.44 -3.19
C ILE A 437 -20.19 -10.61 -1.68
N LEU A 438 -19.05 -11.12 -1.24
CA LEU A 438 -18.62 -11.12 0.16
C LEU A 438 -17.62 -9.99 0.38
N ARG A 439 -17.82 -9.22 1.45
CA ARG A 439 -16.92 -8.11 1.82
C ARG A 439 -16.88 -7.90 3.33
N TRP A 440 -15.75 -7.47 3.87
CA TRP A 440 -15.73 -6.98 5.26
C TRP A 440 -16.55 -5.69 5.40
N ASN A 441 -17.10 -5.46 6.58
CA ASN A 441 -17.80 -4.22 6.88
C ASN A 441 -16.80 -3.02 6.95
N CYS A 442 -17.21 -1.86 6.45
CA CYS A 442 -16.37 -0.66 6.41
C CYS A 442 -16.18 0.02 7.77
N THR A 443 -17.09 -0.21 8.71
CA THR A 443 -17.13 0.48 10.01
C THR A 443 -16.93 -0.46 11.19
N ASP A 444 -17.22 -1.74 11.01
CA ASP A 444 -17.15 -2.74 12.06
C ASP A 444 -16.26 -3.91 11.65
N TYR A 445 -15.42 -4.39 12.55
CA TYR A 445 -14.49 -5.49 12.30
C TYR A 445 -15.15 -6.85 12.46
N ASP A 446 -16.29 -6.93 13.13
CA ASP A 446 -16.90 -8.20 13.54
C ASP A 446 -17.96 -8.69 12.56
N TYR A 447 -18.10 -8.01 11.41
CA TYR A 447 -19.06 -8.37 10.38
C TYR A 447 -18.48 -8.50 8.98
N ILE A 448 -18.86 -9.58 8.30
CA ILE A 448 -18.80 -9.75 6.84
C ILE A 448 -20.18 -9.45 6.27
N ILE A 449 -20.25 -8.81 5.11
CA ILE A 449 -21.48 -8.46 4.42
C ILE A 449 -21.62 -9.31 3.15
N ILE A 450 -22.78 -9.94 2.97
CA ILE A 450 -23.22 -10.50 1.70
C ILE A 450 -24.03 -9.42 0.99
N THR A 451 -23.56 -8.91 -0.15
CA THR A 451 -24.35 -8.05 -1.04
C THR A 451 -24.83 -8.88 -2.22
N VAL A 452 -26.14 -9.08 -2.36
CA VAL A 452 -26.76 -9.98 -3.35
C VAL A 452 -27.75 -9.26 -4.24
N VAL A 453 -27.85 -9.71 -5.50
CA VAL A 453 -28.85 -9.27 -6.47
C VAL A 453 -30.17 -10.02 -6.25
N CYS A 454 -31.24 -9.28 -6.04
CA CYS A 454 -32.61 -9.81 -5.86
C CYS A 454 -33.55 -9.22 -6.92
N ARG A 455 -34.60 -9.95 -7.28
CA ARG A 455 -35.70 -9.45 -8.11
C ARG A 455 -37.01 -9.48 -7.32
N GLU A 456 -37.80 -8.42 -7.46
CA GLU A 456 -39.12 -8.37 -6.83
C GLU A 456 -40.15 -9.09 -7.71
N ILE A 457 -41.05 -9.83 -7.08
CA ILE A 457 -41.98 -10.76 -7.74
C ILE A 457 -43.14 -10.00 -8.42
N ASP A 458 -43.46 -8.77 -7.99
CA ASP A 458 -44.76 -8.14 -8.24
C ASP A 458 -44.80 -7.03 -9.34
N PHE A 459 -43.71 -6.76 -10.08
CA PHE A 459 -43.70 -5.69 -11.10
C PHE A 459 -43.26 -6.15 -12.50
N THR A 460 -44.03 -5.72 -13.52
CA THR A 460 -43.81 -5.95 -14.96
C THR A 460 -42.50 -5.37 -15.51
N GLU A 461 -41.83 -4.50 -14.77
CA GLU A 461 -40.45 -4.06 -15.00
C GLU A 461 -39.56 -4.48 -13.81
N SER A 462 -39.09 -5.73 -13.80
CA SER A 462 -38.23 -6.25 -12.72
C SER A 462 -36.84 -5.61 -12.75
N ARG A 463 -36.67 -4.49 -12.03
CA ARG A 463 -35.36 -3.86 -11.81
C ARG A 463 -34.59 -4.64 -10.73
N PRO A 464 -33.28 -4.89 -10.93
CA PRO A 464 -32.47 -5.56 -9.92
C PRO A 464 -32.37 -4.69 -8.66
N GLN A 465 -32.70 -5.29 -7.51
CA GLN A 465 -32.47 -4.72 -6.19
C GLN A 465 -31.21 -5.34 -5.58
N TYR A 466 -30.56 -4.62 -4.67
CA TYR A 466 -29.39 -5.10 -3.95
C TYR A 466 -29.68 -5.13 -2.46
N LYS A 467 -29.51 -6.28 -1.83
CA LYS A 467 -29.71 -6.45 -0.38
C LYS A 467 -28.40 -6.82 0.30
N ASN A 468 -28.23 -6.33 1.52
CA ASN A 468 -27.05 -6.57 2.34
C ASN A 468 -27.45 -7.42 3.55
N PHE A 469 -26.78 -8.55 3.74
CA PHE A 469 -26.93 -9.42 4.90
C PHE A 469 -25.65 -9.45 5.70
N GLN A 470 -25.75 -9.43 7.02
CA GLN A 470 -24.59 -9.43 7.90
C GLN A 470 -24.29 -10.86 8.36
N ILE A 471 -23.03 -11.25 8.28
CA ILE A 471 -22.46 -12.43 8.93
C ILE A 471 -21.62 -11.90 10.09
N GLU A 472 -21.98 -12.27 11.30
CA GLU A 472 -21.20 -12.00 12.50
C GLU A 472 -20.04 -13.01 12.60
N VAL A 473 -18.84 -12.48 12.83
CA VAL A 473 -17.61 -13.25 13.03
C VAL A 473 -17.39 -13.41 14.52
N MET A 474 -17.47 -14.65 14.99
CA MET A 474 -17.33 -15.02 16.39
C MET A 474 -16.02 -15.76 16.62
N ASP A 475 -15.55 -15.83 17.86
CA ASP A 475 -14.32 -16.58 18.24
C ASP A 475 -14.34 -18.05 17.79
N LYS A 476 -15.52 -18.64 17.59
CA LYS A 476 -15.72 -20.06 17.25
C LYS A 476 -16.59 -20.29 16.02
N GLY A 477 -16.67 -19.32 15.10
CA GLY A 477 -17.33 -19.52 13.81
C GLY A 477 -18.05 -18.29 13.29
N TYR A 478 -18.98 -18.53 12.38
CA TYR A 478 -19.70 -17.52 11.61
C TYR A 478 -21.20 -17.72 11.77
N ARG A 479 -21.93 -16.64 12.05
CA ARG A 479 -23.38 -16.65 12.23
C ARG A 479 -24.05 -15.67 11.29
N LEU A 480 -25.11 -16.09 10.61
CA LEU A 480 -25.97 -15.16 9.87
C LEU A 480 -26.76 -14.31 10.87
N TYR A 481 -26.52 -13.01 10.87
CA TYR A 481 -27.10 -12.08 11.83
C TYR A 481 -28.63 -12.10 11.80
N GLY A 482 -29.25 -12.10 12.98
CA GLY A 482 -30.71 -12.21 13.12
C GLY A 482 -31.26 -13.64 13.01
N THR A 483 -30.39 -14.65 12.95
CA THR A 483 -30.77 -16.08 12.91
C THR A 483 -29.93 -16.93 13.86
N GLU A 484 -30.38 -18.15 14.14
CA GLU A 484 -29.61 -19.17 14.87
C GLU A 484 -28.65 -19.95 13.95
N THR A 485 -28.61 -19.62 12.65
CA THR A 485 -27.80 -20.30 11.65
C THR A 485 -26.33 -19.95 11.81
N SER A 486 -25.55 -20.90 12.35
CA SER A 486 -24.12 -20.77 12.54
C SER A 486 -23.34 -21.99 12.04
N ARG A 487 -22.10 -21.74 11.61
CA ARG A 487 -21.15 -22.77 11.19
C ARG A 487 -19.72 -22.46 11.68
N PRO A 488 -18.89 -23.49 11.90
CA PRO A 488 -17.48 -23.32 12.26
C PRO A 488 -16.66 -22.50 11.27
N THR A 489 -16.92 -22.63 9.95
CA THR A 489 -16.18 -21.93 8.90
C THR A 489 -17.11 -21.10 8.01
N LEU A 490 -16.58 -20.03 7.42
CA LEU A 490 -17.33 -19.19 6.48
C LEU A 490 -17.80 -20.00 5.28
N LYS A 491 -16.93 -20.88 4.77
CA LYS A 491 -17.26 -21.79 3.66
C LYS A 491 -18.46 -22.68 3.97
N GLU A 492 -18.48 -23.34 5.13
CA GLU A 492 -19.61 -24.16 5.56
C GLU A 492 -20.90 -23.34 5.72
N LEU A 493 -20.80 -22.10 6.20
CA LEU A 493 -21.96 -21.20 6.30
C LEU A 493 -22.51 -20.89 4.91
N LEU A 494 -21.66 -20.56 3.95
CA LEU A 494 -22.07 -20.24 2.59
C LEU A 494 -22.66 -21.46 1.87
N GLU A 495 -22.02 -22.62 1.96
CA GLU A 495 -22.55 -23.88 1.41
C GLU A 495 -23.92 -24.22 2.00
N HIS A 496 -24.11 -23.96 3.30
CA HIS A 496 -25.41 -24.14 3.92
C HIS A 496 -26.45 -23.15 3.37
N LEU A 497 -26.10 -21.88 3.20
CA LEU A 497 -27.00 -20.82 2.70
C LEU A 497 -27.34 -20.97 1.21
N GLU A 498 -26.42 -21.47 0.37
CA GLU A 498 -26.67 -21.78 -1.04
C GLU A 498 -27.77 -22.83 -1.21
N GLY A 499 -27.92 -23.75 -0.26
CA GLY A 499 -29.00 -24.73 -0.24
C GLY A 499 -30.33 -24.24 0.34
N GLN A 500 -30.43 -22.97 0.77
CA GLN A 500 -31.65 -22.41 1.37
C GLN A 500 -32.31 -21.36 0.46
N CYS A 501 -33.64 -21.24 0.58
CA CYS A 501 -34.36 -20.09 0.05
C CYS A 501 -34.38 -18.99 1.12
N LEU A 502 -33.69 -17.89 0.86
CA LEU A 502 -33.59 -16.75 1.77
C LEU A 502 -34.73 -15.77 1.49
N ARG A 503 -35.42 -15.34 2.55
CA ARG A 503 -36.54 -14.41 2.47
C ARG A 503 -36.29 -13.17 3.31
N THR A 504 -36.49 -12.00 2.72
CA THR A 504 -36.52 -10.71 3.42
C THR A 504 -37.66 -9.87 2.86
N ASP A 505 -38.56 -9.40 3.71
CA ASP A 505 -39.75 -8.64 3.30
C ASP A 505 -40.57 -9.38 2.21
N ASN A 506 -40.67 -8.77 1.02
CA ASN A 506 -41.36 -9.30 -0.18
C ASN A 506 -40.39 -9.95 -1.19
N LEU A 507 -39.15 -10.21 -0.79
CA LEU A 507 -38.11 -10.80 -1.66
C LEU A 507 -37.79 -12.22 -1.20
N GLU A 508 -37.72 -13.11 -2.16
CA GLU A 508 -37.28 -14.50 -2.01
C GLU A 508 -36.19 -14.77 -3.04
N PHE A 509 -35.03 -15.25 -2.60
CA PHE A 509 -33.89 -15.51 -3.47
C PHE A 509 -33.01 -16.64 -2.91
N GLN A 510 -32.15 -17.19 -3.76
CA GLN A 510 -31.13 -18.17 -3.36
C GLN A 510 -29.75 -17.63 -3.71
N LEU A 511 -28.73 -17.96 -2.90
CA LEU A 511 -27.35 -17.65 -3.28
C LEU A 511 -26.93 -18.62 -4.38
N GLN A 512 -26.45 -18.08 -5.51
CA GLN A 512 -26.10 -18.88 -6.68
C GLN A 512 -24.61 -18.78 -7.04
N ARG A 513 -24.07 -17.56 -7.12
CA ARG A 513 -22.70 -17.33 -7.60
C ARG A 513 -22.02 -16.22 -6.82
N CYS A 514 -20.89 -16.54 -6.19
CA CYS A 514 -20.01 -15.53 -5.60
C CYS A 514 -19.14 -14.87 -6.67
N CYS A 515 -19.04 -13.53 -6.65
CA CYS A 515 -18.12 -12.76 -7.47
C CYS A 515 -16.85 -12.44 -6.64
N PRO A 516 -15.71 -13.12 -6.81
CA PRO A 516 -14.50 -12.90 -6.00
C PRO A 516 -13.72 -11.65 -6.42
N PRO A 517 -12.85 -11.08 -5.55
CA PRO A 517 -11.92 -10.01 -5.90
C PRO A 517 -11.13 -10.30 -7.18
N GLN A 518 -11.02 -9.32 -8.07
CA GLN A 518 -10.23 -9.44 -9.30
C GLN A 518 -8.86 -8.75 -9.13
N PRO A 519 -7.79 -9.25 -9.77
CA PRO A 519 -6.49 -8.61 -9.71
C PRO A 519 -6.53 -7.15 -10.15
N ARG A 520 -5.95 -6.27 -9.32
CA ARG A 520 -5.87 -4.82 -9.54
C ARG A 520 -7.23 -4.13 -9.73
N GLU A 521 -8.29 -4.71 -9.16
CA GLU A 521 -9.60 -4.07 -9.17
C GLU A 521 -9.60 -2.76 -8.36
N VAL A 522 -10.32 -1.77 -8.85
CA VAL A 522 -10.32 -0.43 -8.27
C VAL A 522 -11.46 -0.30 -7.25
N SER A 523 -11.14 0.17 -6.04
CA SER A 523 -12.11 0.41 -4.96
C SER A 523 -11.66 1.54 -4.03
N ASN A 524 -12.49 1.91 -3.04
CA ASN A 524 -12.14 2.84 -1.96
C ASN A 524 -10.96 2.38 -1.09
N LEU A 525 -10.51 1.13 -1.24
CA LEU A 525 -9.32 0.63 -0.56
C LEU A 525 -8.03 1.22 -1.16
N LEU A 526 -8.04 1.57 -2.45
CA LEU A 526 -6.89 2.13 -3.15
C LEU A 526 -6.78 3.64 -2.97
N VAL A 527 -5.53 4.06 -2.77
CA VAL A 527 -5.10 5.45 -2.64
C VAL A 527 -4.64 5.95 -4.01
N VAL A 528 -5.17 7.10 -4.41
CA VAL A 528 -4.83 7.77 -5.66
C VAL A 528 -3.72 8.78 -5.39
N THR A 529 -2.56 8.56 -5.99
CA THR A 529 -1.36 9.40 -5.88
C THR A 529 -0.94 9.90 -7.26
N LYS A 530 -1.02 11.21 -7.54
CA LYS A 530 -0.75 11.85 -8.86
C LYS A 530 -1.56 11.26 -10.04
N ASP A 531 -1.51 11.91 -11.20
CA ASP A 531 -2.07 11.41 -12.46
C ASP A 531 -1.28 10.17 -12.90
N ARG A 532 -1.53 9.05 -12.24
CA ARG A 532 -1.24 7.74 -12.81
C ARG A 532 -1.95 7.73 -14.16
N PRO A 533 -1.30 7.37 -15.27
CA PRO A 533 -2.03 7.04 -16.47
C PRO A 533 -3.00 5.93 -16.05
N LEU A 534 -4.30 6.27 -15.96
CA LEU A 534 -5.37 5.30 -15.85
C LEU A 534 -5.01 4.20 -16.83
N PHE A 535 -4.94 2.96 -16.34
CA PHE A 535 -4.66 1.77 -17.15
C PHE A 535 -5.12 2.03 -18.58
N GLN A 536 -4.17 2.32 -19.46
CA GLN A 536 -4.39 1.96 -20.84
C GLN A 536 -4.57 0.46 -20.71
N LYS A 537 -5.79 -0.03 -20.98
CA LYS A 537 -5.97 -1.44 -21.35
C LYS A 537 -4.73 -1.76 -22.19
N PRO A 538 -3.92 -2.78 -21.85
CA PRO A 538 -2.71 -3.07 -22.58
C PRO A 538 -3.06 -2.94 -24.04
N SER A 539 -2.44 -1.97 -24.72
CA SER A 539 -2.63 -1.82 -26.15
C SER A 539 -2.44 -3.21 -26.72
N LEU A 540 -3.35 -3.60 -27.60
CA LEU A 540 -3.38 -4.91 -28.25
C LEU A 540 -2.20 -5.05 -29.24
N GLU A 541 -1.02 -4.61 -28.82
CA GLU A 541 0.23 -4.46 -29.59
C GLU A 541 1.40 -5.18 -28.92
N SER A 542 1.18 -5.98 -27.87
CA SER A 542 2.06 -7.14 -27.68
C SER A 542 1.76 -8.13 -28.80
N GLN A 543 2.54 -8.07 -29.89
CA GLN A 543 2.52 -9.11 -30.93
C GLN A 543 2.91 -10.44 -30.28
N VAL A 544 1.92 -11.17 -29.78
CA VAL A 544 2.10 -12.48 -29.20
C VAL A 544 2.34 -13.44 -30.36
N VAL A 545 3.60 -13.62 -30.76
CA VAL A 545 3.97 -14.58 -31.81
C VAL A 545 3.99 -15.98 -31.19
N PHE A 546 2.95 -16.77 -31.45
CA PHE A 546 2.93 -18.20 -31.16
C PHE A 546 2.48 -18.97 -32.40
N HIS A 547 3.00 -20.18 -32.57
CA HIS A 547 2.52 -21.09 -33.59
C HIS A 547 1.08 -21.49 -33.28
N ARG A 548 0.13 -21.03 -34.09
CA ARG A 548 -1.30 -21.31 -33.92
C ARG A 548 -1.58 -22.70 -34.48
N ILE A 549 -2.06 -23.59 -33.63
CA ILE A 549 -2.52 -24.92 -34.04
C ILE A 549 -4.04 -24.90 -34.18
N LEU A 550 -4.56 -25.47 -35.26
CA LEU A 550 -5.99 -25.57 -35.47
C LEU A 550 -6.58 -26.64 -34.56
N LYS A 551 -7.85 -26.47 -34.17
CA LYS A 551 -8.54 -27.43 -33.29
C LYS A 551 -8.63 -28.82 -33.94
N GLU A 552 -8.73 -28.88 -35.26
CA GLU A 552 -8.79 -30.12 -36.04
C GLU A 552 -7.48 -30.93 -36.02
N ASP A 553 -6.35 -30.26 -35.75
CA ASP A 553 -5.03 -30.89 -35.70
C ASP A 553 -4.70 -31.46 -34.30
N ILE A 554 -5.56 -31.23 -33.29
CA ILE A 554 -5.34 -31.67 -31.91
C ILE A 554 -6.49 -32.53 -31.42
N GLU A 555 -6.15 -33.74 -30.98
CA GLU A 555 -7.06 -34.62 -30.26
C GLU A 555 -6.74 -34.61 -28.75
N GLN A 556 -7.76 -34.35 -27.93
CA GLN A 556 -7.66 -34.36 -26.47
C GLN A 556 -8.08 -35.74 -25.95
N GLU A 557 -7.17 -36.40 -25.22
CA GLU A 557 -7.34 -37.77 -24.73
C GLU A 557 -7.56 -37.77 -23.19
N GLU A 558 -6.85 -38.62 -22.45
CA GLU A 558 -7.04 -38.85 -21.02
C GLU A 558 -6.65 -37.64 -20.15
N HIS A 559 -7.37 -37.45 -19.05
CA HIS A 559 -7.07 -36.41 -18.07
C HIS A 559 -5.93 -36.86 -17.15
N LEU A 560 -4.78 -36.20 -17.24
CA LEU A 560 -3.56 -36.54 -16.49
C LEU A 560 -3.46 -35.85 -15.12
N GLY A 561 -4.29 -34.85 -14.86
CA GLY A 561 -4.32 -34.15 -13.57
C GLY A 561 -4.63 -32.66 -13.69
N ARG A 562 -4.66 -31.98 -12.53
CA ARG A 562 -4.97 -30.56 -12.44
C ARG A 562 -3.74 -29.78 -12.00
N GLY A 563 -3.34 -28.80 -12.81
CA GLY A 563 -2.37 -27.76 -12.44
C GLY A 563 -3.04 -26.58 -11.75
N THR A 564 -2.24 -25.62 -11.26
CA THR A 564 -2.72 -24.48 -10.44
C THR A 564 -3.90 -23.71 -11.04
N LYS A 565 -3.91 -23.52 -12.37
CA LYS A 565 -4.99 -22.82 -13.11
C LYS A 565 -5.37 -23.53 -14.43
N THR A 566 -4.91 -24.76 -14.61
CA THR A 566 -5.00 -25.48 -15.89
C THR A 566 -5.34 -26.94 -15.67
N ASN A 567 -6.09 -27.55 -16.58
CA ASN A 567 -6.26 -29.00 -16.62
C ASN A 567 -5.27 -29.60 -17.61
N ILE A 568 -4.66 -30.72 -17.26
CA ILE A 568 -3.61 -31.37 -18.04
C ILE A 568 -4.19 -32.65 -18.63
N TYR A 569 -4.05 -32.81 -19.95
CA TYR A 569 -4.51 -33.98 -20.69
C TYR A 569 -3.36 -34.57 -21.50
N SER A 570 -3.42 -35.87 -21.79
CA SER A 570 -2.69 -36.41 -22.93
C SER A 570 -3.41 -35.99 -24.22
N GLY A 571 -2.70 -35.98 -25.33
CA GLY A 571 -3.29 -35.71 -26.63
C GLY A 571 -2.39 -36.13 -27.77
N THR A 572 -2.93 -36.03 -28.98
CA THR A 572 -2.21 -36.28 -30.23
C THR A 572 -2.28 -35.04 -31.10
N LEU A 573 -1.12 -34.61 -31.61
CA LEU A 573 -0.96 -33.51 -32.55
C LEU A 573 -0.66 -34.08 -33.93
N LYS A 574 -1.44 -33.69 -34.94
CA LYS A 574 -1.19 -34.01 -36.35
C LYS A 574 -0.36 -32.90 -36.99
N VAL A 575 0.86 -33.22 -37.41
CA VAL A 575 1.77 -32.29 -38.08
C VAL A 575 1.84 -32.66 -39.56
N LYS A 576 1.70 -31.66 -40.44
CA LYS A 576 1.92 -31.83 -41.89
C LYS A 576 3.41 -31.84 -42.18
N ASN A 577 3.90 -32.86 -42.87
CA ASN A 577 5.28 -32.89 -43.34
C ASN A 577 5.42 -32.08 -44.63
N GLU A 578 6.18 -30.98 -44.59
CA GLU A 578 6.45 -30.13 -45.76
C GLU A 578 7.45 -30.78 -46.75
N GLU A 579 8.16 -31.84 -46.36
CA GLU A 579 9.19 -32.48 -47.19
C GLU A 579 8.66 -33.50 -48.22
N GLU A 580 7.38 -33.88 -48.18
CA GLU A 580 6.75 -34.87 -49.09
C GLU A 580 5.67 -34.27 -50.01
N GLU A 581 5.58 -32.93 -50.16
CA GLU A 581 4.57 -32.30 -51.02
C GLU A 581 4.77 -32.59 -52.53
N ASP A 582 5.95 -33.06 -52.95
CA ASP A 582 6.26 -33.32 -54.37
C ASP A 582 5.66 -34.65 -54.91
N ALA A 583 4.98 -35.45 -54.08
CA ALA A 583 4.44 -36.76 -54.45
C ALA A 583 2.91 -36.90 -54.33
N GLY A 584 2.16 -35.82 -54.08
CA GLY A 584 0.69 -35.83 -54.13
C GLY A 584 -0.01 -36.66 -53.04
N TYR A 585 0.71 -37.10 -52.00
CA TYR A 585 0.15 -37.75 -50.81
C TYR A 585 0.47 -36.89 -49.59
N THR A 586 -0.57 -36.35 -48.93
CA THR A 586 -0.41 -35.62 -47.66
C THR A 586 -0.23 -36.63 -46.53
N SER A 587 1.02 -36.93 -46.16
CA SER A 587 1.31 -37.76 -44.99
C SER A 587 1.25 -36.89 -43.72
N PHE A 588 0.43 -37.29 -42.74
CA PHE A 588 0.35 -36.63 -41.44
C PHE A 588 1.20 -37.40 -40.44
N GLN A 589 2.13 -36.72 -39.76
CA GLN A 589 2.84 -37.32 -38.64
C GLN A 589 2.05 -37.07 -37.35
N GLU A 590 1.70 -38.16 -36.65
CA GLU A 590 1.05 -38.08 -35.34
C GLU A 590 2.10 -38.04 -34.22
N ILE A 591 2.04 -36.98 -33.42
CA ILE A 591 2.95 -36.76 -32.29
C ILE A 591 2.15 -36.79 -30.99
N LYS A 592 2.56 -37.62 -30.04
CA LYS A 592 1.99 -37.62 -28.68
C LYS A 592 2.43 -36.37 -27.93
N VAL A 593 1.46 -35.62 -27.42
CA VAL A 593 1.65 -34.34 -26.74
C VAL A 593 0.95 -34.31 -25.39
N VAL A 594 1.35 -33.37 -24.54
CA VAL A 594 0.64 -33.03 -23.31
C VAL A 594 -0.07 -31.70 -23.51
N LEU A 595 -1.39 -31.70 -23.34
CA LEU A 595 -2.24 -30.54 -23.51
C LEU A 595 -2.47 -29.86 -22.16
N LYS A 596 -2.07 -28.60 -22.05
CA LYS A 596 -2.34 -27.77 -20.87
C LYS A 596 -3.47 -26.79 -21.18
N VAL A 597 -4.67 -27.10 -20.69
CA VAL A 597 -5.89 -26.37 -21.00
C VAL A 597 -6.21 -25.39 -19.88
N LEU A 598 -6.32 -24.09 -20.20
CA LEU A 598 -6.71 -23.07 -19.24
C LEU A 598 -8.13 -23.35 -18.71
N GLY A 599 -8.31 -23.30 -17.39
CA GLY A 599 -9.62 -23.54 -16.77
C GLY A 599 -10.65 -22.48 -17.21
N SER A 600 -11.90 -22.89 -17.40
CA SER A 600 -12.99 -22.00 -17.87
C SER A 600 -13.24 -20.79 -16.95
N GLY A 601 -12.91 -20.90 -15.67
CA GLY A 601 -12.97 -19.83 -14.66
C GLY A 601 -11.74 -18.91 -14.59
N HIS A 602 -10.79 -19.02 -15.53
CA HIS A 602 -9.54 -18.25 -15.55
C HIS A 602 -9.34 -17.44 -16.84
N ARG A 603 -10.43 -16.94 -17.44
CA ARG A 603 -10.37 -16.14 -18.69
C ARG A 603 -9.64 -14.81 -18.51
N ASP A 604 -9.63 -14.29 -17.29
CA ASP A 604 -8.93 -13.08 -16.86
C ASP A 604 -7.41 -13.14 -17.09
N ILE A 605 -6.82 -14.34 -17.05
CA ILE A 605 -5.39 -14.54 -17.32
C ILE A 605 -5.10 -15.07 -18.73
N SER A 606 -6.09 -15.09 -19.63
CA SER A 606 -5.92 -15.61 -20.99
C SER A 606 -4.77 -14.92 -21.74
N LEU A 607 -4.63 -13.60 -21.60
CA LEU A 607 -3.53 -12.84 -22.19
C LEU A 607 -2.17 -13.23 -21.61
N ALA A 608 -2.05 -13.30 -20.28
CA ALA A 608 -0.82 -13.75 -19.62
C ALA A 608 -0.47 -15.20 -19.96
N PHE A 609 -1.48 -16.05 -20.18
CA PHE A 609 -1.31 -17.42 -20.65
C PHE A 609 -0.74 -17.46 -22.07
N PHE A 610 -1.23 -16.61 -22.98
CA PHE A 610 -0.68 -16.47 -24.33
C PHE A 610 0.74 -15.89 -24.33
N GLU A 611 1.01 -14.86 -23.51
CA GLU A 611 2.36 -14.31 -23.36
C GLU A 611 3.35 -15.35 -22.83
N THR A 612 2.94 -16.15 -21.85
CA THR A 612 3.76 -17.25 -21.33
C THR A 612 4.05 -18.29 -22.41
N ALA A 613 3.04 -18.66 -23.21
CA ALA A 613 3.22 -19.59 -24.32
C ALA A 613 4.17 -19.03 -25.40
N SER A 614 4.07 -17.73 -25.72
CA SER A 614 5.00 -17.04 -26.63
C SER A 614 6.43 -17.03 -26.13
N ASN A 615 6.64 -16.76 -24.83
CA ASN A 615 7.98 -16.82 -24.24
C ASN A 615 8.54 -18.24 -24.22
N MET A 616 7.73 -19.24 -23.89
CA MET A 616 8.13 -20.64 -23.89
C MET A 616 8.48 -21.16 -25.28
N HIS A 617 7.81 -20.69 -26.33
CA HIS A 617 8.12 -21.04 -27.71
C HIS A 617 9.53 -20.58 -28.14
N LYS A 618 10.03 -19.49 -27.55
CA LYS A 618 11.36 -18.94 -27.84
C LYS A 618 12.50 -19.71 -27.14
N ILE A 619 12.18 -20.64 -26.23
CA ILE A 619 13.16 -21.39 -25.45
C ILE A 619 13.31 -22.79 -26.05
N SER A 620 14.47 -23.10 -26.62
CA SER A 620 14.81 -24.45 -27.08
C SER A 620 16.05 -24.97 -26.35
N HIS A 621 15.95 -26.15 -25.73
CA HIS A 621 17.06 -26.83 -25.09
C HIS A 621 16.81 -28.34 -25.05
N LYS A 622 17.85 -29.16 -25.15
CA LYS A 622 17.76 -30.64 -25.16
C LYS A 622 17.11 -31.28 -23.91
N HIS A 623 16.95 -30.50 -22.84
CA HIS A 623 16.33 -30.94 -21.57
C HIS A 623 15.01 -30.22 -21.26
N ILE A 624 14.52 -29.39 -22.19
CA ILE A 624 13.25 -28.67 -22.06
C ILE A 624 12.26 -29.31 -23.03
N VAL A 625 11.04 -29.57 -22.56
CA VAL A 625 9.96 -30.09 -23.39
C VAL A 625 9.57 -29.03 -24.42
N LEU A 626 9.53 -29.40 -25.69
CA LEU A 626 9.19 -28.50 -26.79
C LEU A 626 7.72 -28.05 -26.70
N LEU A 627 7.48 -26.75 -26.84
CA LEU A 627 6.14 -26.19 -27.02
C LEU A 627 5.80 -26.12 -28.52
N TYR A 628 4.92 -27.01 -28.96
CA TYR A 628 4.49 -27.11 -30.37
C TYR A 628 3.59 -25.96 -30.84
N GLY A 629 2.84 -25.33 -29.94
CA GLY A 629 1.96 -24.22 -30.28
C GLY A 629 0.76 -24.08 -29.36
N VAL A 630 -0.19 -23.23 -29.75
CA VAL A 630 -1.40 -22.91 -28.99
C VAL A 630 -2.63 -23.02 -29.88
N CYS A 631 -3.66 -23.71 -29.39
CA CYS A 631 -4.99 -23.74 -30.01
C CYS A 631 -5.97 -22.86 -29.23
N VAL A 632 -6.62 -21.92 -29.91
CA VAL A 632 -7.66 -21.05 -29.33
C VAL A 632 -9.03 -21.58 -29.73
N ARG A 633 -9.83 -22.06 -28.77
CA ARG A 633 -11.25 -22.37 -29.01
C ARG A 633 -12.05 -21.07 -28.98
N HIS A 634 -12.52 -20.59 -30.13
CA HIS A 634 -13.63 -19.63 -30.14
C HIS A 634 -14.89 -20.35 -29.66
N GLN A 635 -15.56 -19.79 -28.66
CA GLN A 635 -16.95 -20.10 -28.39
C GLN A 635 -17.78 -19.17 -29.27
N GLU A 636 -18.68 -19.72 -30.08
CA GLU A 636 -19.80 -18.97 -30.66
C GLU A 636 -20.63 -18.28 -29.59
#